data_AF-A0A962KFQ7-F1
#
_entry.id   AF-A0A962KFQ7-F1
#
_cell.length_a   1.000
_cell.length_b   1.000
_cell.length_c   1.000
_cell.angle_alpha   90.00
_cell.angle_beta   90.00
_cell.angle_gamma   90.00
#
_symmetry.space_group_name_H-M   'P 1'
#
loop_
_entity.id
_entity.type
_entity.pdbx_description
1 polymer ?
#
loop_
_entity_poly.entity_id
_entity_poly.type
_entity_poly.pdbx_seq_one_letter_code
_entity_poly.pdbx_strand_id
1 'polypeptide(L)'
;MEDALGILDALGAARLYIDRDTGLVYRCNASAHELLGEGAASLCERPWRELLGRQASAAALLSPAIGAGCRCALPPFVLRRADATETVVSGMALPWYSEQRNALAVLLRPLHDEREYALLHGLGANDCVAVLGVDQLRYDDHWGAAETACMMMDIRAALLEIVRTTDRVGLPVGACITLVLCDVELAGARDISLAALSHINTIAVEAGGGAAGARLCVGLSRPGADDTPLSALVEANRALLQAQSGSSGETIVAAEPEHGKGIVARAVNRHGVFSDNRPGHVNRVFLAQLVGLDPSLSTYSERVLELLLRRGGVEASALYRLRPQGFDLVAAAVLHKGAPHSVTRETLPTVLRTACHAITARAFSGRRALYPAGERVIALPLRCGERLLGYLALQYSGEARRVAPDLVPDAAAVHHLACSLGWSVEGARRAVPDQRPIMKPIETGIEGYVGDNMEGAVDQALFLAGLDIPVAIVGSRGTGKMYVARIIHAESGGTEQTLVEIDCREFRSRGEAEKRIARELVRAQGKTLVFKSPHLLHAAVQNKLARQISSRTLADVSPPTYLPQAKLVALFPDTLAQLVRTGGLTPALAGVFAGYPIEVPPIRDRKQAVLRWAHKILGQEVAQRASAVRGFTPDAEQAMLLHDWPGNISEMRQCIVDALDKTDREWLTPVDLGLFRGLSPEGGTPSVAAPPFLTAANSAAAALPDYTPSTLEMLDVALGEAVNQLLRTRAAKPLGTWLDDELVVAARDRYRDDMAGAARFLHTRPRNITRWMPAIESRAAQRSASVLWREPRRLIRAWVRESPALAESPLQQLQAMLLSHVVEQAGGLSVAERARIMGVSTPTYHKRLQAFAAPVGTSAAQKKDEDTADAG
;
A
#
# COMPACT_ATOMS: atom_id res chain seq x y z
N MET A 1 -17.73 -26.31 32.92
CA MET A 1 -17.50 -26.08 31.47
C MET A 1 -18.55 -25.14 30.90
N GLU A 2 -19.83 -25.30 31.27
CA GLU A 2 -20.89 -24.31 31.00
C GLU A 2 -20.60 -22.94 31.61
N ASP A 3 -20.05 -22.85 32.84
CA ASP A 3 -19.63 -21.56 33.43
C ASP A 3 -18.50 -20.86 32.65
N ALA A 4 -17.56 -21.63 32.07
CA ALA A 4 -16.51 -21.08 31.22
C ALA A 4 -17.03 -20.66 29.83
N LEU A 5 -18.12 -21.30 29.38
CA LEU A 5 -18.84 -20.96 28.14
C LEU A 5 -19.76 -19.74 28.34
N GLY A 6 -20.27 -19.50 29.54
CA GLY A 6 -20.99 -18.28 29.91
C GLY A 6 -20.10 -17.03 29.85
N ILE A 7 -18.80 -17.17 30.18
CA ILE A 7 -17.81 -16.10 29.97
C ILE A 7 -17.62 -15.81 28.47
N LEU A 8 -17.66 -16.83 27.61
CA LEU A 8 -17.55 -16.66 26.15
C LEU A 8 -18.82 -16.06 25.52
N ASP A 9 -20.00 -16.31 26.10
CA ASP A 9 -21.24 -15.62 25.73
C ASP A 9 -21.21 -14.14 26.14
N ALA A 10 -20.66 -13.82 27.32
CA ALA A 10 -20.43 -12.43 27.73
C ALA A 10 -19.42 -11.70 26.81
N LEU A 11 -18.54 -12.44 26.15
CA LEU A 11 -17.62 -11.94 25.11
C LEU A 11 -18.24 -11.95 23.70
N GLY A 12 -19.48 -12.45 23.57
CA GLY A 12 -20.29 -12.49 22.35
C GLY A 12 -19.67 -13.22 21.16
N ALA A 13 -18.96 -14.32 21.43
CA ALA A 13 -18.48 -15.21 20.38
C ALA A 13 -19.64 -15.99 19.73
N ALA A 14 -19.64 -16.09 18.41
CA ALA A 14 -20.54 -16.98 17.67
C ALA A 14 -20.13 -18.43 17.95
N ARG A 15 -21.09 -19.27 18.29
CA ARG A 15 -20.86 -20.68 18.61
C ARG A 15 -21.75 -21.55 17.75
N LEU A 16 -21.13 -22.48 17.04
CA LEU A 16 -21.80 -23.50 16.26
C LEU A 16 -21.32 -24.87 16.71
N TYR A 17 -22.24 -25.79 16.95
CA TYR A 17 -21.93 -27.18 17.25
C TYR A 17 -22.18 -28.00 16.00
N ILE A 18 -21.10 -28.50 15.42
CA ILE A 18 -21.10 -29.25 14.16
C ILE A 18 -20.98 -30.73 14.51
N ASP A 19 -21.97 -31.53 14.13
CA ASP A 19 -21.88 -32.98 14.18
C ASP A 19 -20.85 -33.43 13.14
N ARG A 20 -19.84 -34.19 13.56
CA ARG A 20 -18.73 -34.57 12.71
C ARG A 20 -19.05 -35.72 11.76
N ASP A 21 -20.07 -36.51 12.09
CA ASP A 21 -20.45 -37.68 11.33
C ASP A 21 -21.43 -37.29 10.20
N THR A 22 -22.32 -36.32 10.47
CA THR A 22 -23.28 -35.80 9.48
C THR A 22 -22.85 -34.49 8.81
N GLY A 23 -21.95 -33.73 9.44
CA GLY A 23 -21.55 -32.40 8.98
C GLY A 23 -22.61 -31.31 9.23
N LEU A 24 -23.66 -31.61 10.00
CA LEU A 24 -24.75 -30.69 10.26
C LEU A 24 -24.48 -29.83 11.50
N VAL A 25 -24.84 -28.55 11.44
CA VAL A 25 -24.91 -27.69 12.62
C VAL A 25 -26.17 -28.07 13.39
N TYR A 26 -26.06 -28.65 14.58
CA TYR A 26 -27.26 -29.09 15.34
C TYR A 26 -27.60 -28.17 16.52
N ARG A 27 -26.70 -27.25 16.88
CA ARG A 27 -26.93 -26.23 17.92
C ARG A 27 -26.09 -25.00 17.63
N CYS A 28 -26.61 -23.82 17.97
CA CYS A 28 -25.87 -22.56 17.92
C CYS A 28 -26.40 -21.55 18.95
N ASN A 29 -25.70 -20.42 19.13
CA ASN A 29 -26.12 -19.33 20.01
C ASN A 29 -26.60 -18.09 19.22
N ALA A 30 -27.18 -17.11 19.92
CA ALA A 30 -27.65 -15.84 19.35
C ALA A 30 -26.58 -15.13 18.50
N SER A 31 -25.33 -15.13 18.96
CA SER A 31 -24.21 -14.50 18.24
C SER A 31 -23.85 -15.19 16.92
N ALA A 32 -24.17 -16.49 16.75
CA ALA A 32 -24.00 -17.17 15.46
C ALA A 32 -25.04 -16.74 14.42
N HIS A 33 -26.28 -16.46 14.85
CA HIS A 33 -27.32 -15.89 14.00
C HIS A 33 -26.93 -14.51 13.49
N GLU A 34 -26.44 -13.67 14.40
CA GLU A 34 -25.95 -12.33 14.08
C GLU A 34 -24.76 -12.39 13.12
N LEU A 35 -23.78 -13.27 13.39
CA LEU A 35 -22.60 -13.42 12.54
C LEU A 35 -22.97 -13.84 11.10
N LEU A 36 -23.89 -14.79 10.93
CA LEU A 36 -24.25 -15.32 9.61
C LEU A 36 -25.36 -14.52 8.91
N GLY A 37 -26.05 -13.64 9.62
CA GLY A 37 -27.16 -12.84 9.08
C GLY A 37 -28.43 -13.67 8.86
N GLU A 38 -28.63 -14.74 9.63
CA GLU A 38 -29.72 -15.70 9.43
C GLU A 38 -30.48 -16.00 10.74
N GLY A 39 -31.78 -16.31 10.63
CA GLY A 39 -32.65 -16.55 11.79
C GLY A 39 -32.40 -17.86 12.55
N ALA A 40 -32.90 -17.95 13.78
CA ALA A 40 -32.55 -19.05 14.69
C ALA A 40 -32.89 -20.46 14.18
N ALA A 41 -34.07 -20.60 13.57
CA ALA A 41 -34.55 -21.85 13.02
C ALA A 41 -33.90 -22.22 11.67
N SER A 42 -33.14 -21.32 11.01
CA SER A 42 -32.55 -21.57 9.69
C SER A 42 -31.10 -22.02 9.72
N LEU A 43 -30.42 -22.03 10.88
CA LEU A 43 -29.02 -22.49 10.97
C LEU A 43 -28.89 -23.95 11.41
N CYS A 44 -29.82 -24.44 12.22
CA CYS A 44 -29.78 -25.82 12.70
C CYS A 44 -30.19 -26.81 11.59
N GLU A 45 -29.64 -28.02 11.65
CA GLU A 45 -29.84 -29.11 10.68
C GLU A 45 -29.39 -28.78 9.24
N ARG A 46 -28.49 -27.80 9.08
CA ARG A 46 -27.85 -27.48 7.80
C ARG A 46 -26.38 -27.86 7.76
N PRO A 47 -25.84 -28.21 6.57
CA PRO A 47 -24.43 -28.50 6.41
C PRO A 47 -23.58 -27.28 6.76
N TRP A 48 -22.54 -27.48 7.58
CA TRP A 48 -21.62 -26.39 7.93
C TRP A 48 -20.95 -25.78 6.70
N ARG A 49 -20.76 -26.54 5.61
CA ARG A 49 -20.20 -26.05 4.34
C ARG A 49 -21.08 -25.00 3.68
N GLU A 50 -22.40 -25.17 3.79
CA GLU A 50 -23.38 -24.22 3.26
C GLU A 50 -23.39 -22.92 4.07
N LEU A 51 -23.09 -22.99 5.37
CA LEU A 51 -23.15 -21.87 6.30
C LEU A 51 -21.83 -21.12 6.43
N LEU A 52 -20.72 -21.84 6.60
CA LEU A 52 -19.38 -21.31 6.88
C LEU A 52 -18.40 -21.50 5.71
N GLY A 53 -18.69 -22.42 4.79
CA GLY A 53 -17.80 -22.82 3.69
C GLY A 53 -18.14 -22.19 2.33
N ARG A 54 -18.99 -21.15 2.29
CA ARG A 54 -19.37 -20.43 1.06
C ARG A 54 -18.19 -19.81 0.30
N GLN A 55 -17.06 -19.63 0.99
CA GLN A 55 -15.79 -19.18 0.42
C GLN A 55 -14.79 -20.35 0.41
N ALA A 56 -14.07 -20.52 -0.70
CA ALA A 56 -13.11 -21.62 -0.88
C ALA A 56 -12.01 -21.62 0.20
N SER A 57 -11.57 -20.42 0.62
CA SER A 57 -10.58 -20.24 1.69
C SER A 57 -11.09 -20.70 3.06
N ALA A 58 -12.34 -20.40 3.42
CA ALA A 58 -12.97 -20.86 4.65
C ALA A 58 -13.17 -22.37 4.66
N ALA A 59 -13.64 -22.93 3.54
CA ALA A 59 -13.82 -24.37 3.39
C ALA A 59 -12.49 -25.13 3.50
N ALA A 60 -11.42 -24.62 2.88
CA ALA A 60 -10.08 -25.21 2.95
C ALA A 60 -9.51 -25.23 4.39
N LEU A 61 -9.86 -24.24 5.22
CA LEU A 61 -9.40 -24.16 6.61
C LEU A 61 -10.25 -24.96 7.60
N LEU A 62 -11.57 -24.92 7.45
CA LEU A 62 -12.50 -25.58 8.37
C LEU A 62 -12.62 -27.08 8.11
N SER A 63 -12.46 -27.54 6.86
CA SER A 63 -12.57 -28.98 6.55
C SER A 63 -11.55 -29.84 7.33
N PRO A 64 -10.25 -29.50 7.36
CA PRO A 64 -9.27 -30.25 8.14
C PRO A 64 -9.52 -30.16 9.65
N ALA A 65 -9.89 -28.97 10.15
CA ALA A 65 -10.17 -28.75 11.58
C ALA A 65 -11.36 -29.59 12.07
N ILE A 66 -12.46 -29.61 11.30
CA ILE A 66 -13.66 -30.39 11.61
C ILE A 66 -13.40 -31.89 11.48
N GLY A 67 -12.69 -32.29 10.42
CA GLY A 67 -12.28 -33.67 10.22
C GLY A 67 -11.39 -34.21 11.35
N ALA A 68 -10.42 -33.42 11.82
CA ALA A 68 -9.50 -33.81 12.88
C ALA A 68 -10.19 -33.94 14.26
N GLY A 69 -11.25 -33.18 14.52
CA GLY A 69 -12.01 -33.28 15.77
C GLY A 69 -11.22 -32.91 17.03
N CYS A 70 -10.13 -32.17 16.87
CA CYS A 70 -9.22 -31.81 17.95
C CYS A 70 -9.33 -30.31 18.28
N ARG A 71 -8.77 -29.94 19.42
CA ARG A 71 -8.68 -28.52 19.77
C ARG A 71 -7.65 -27.86 18.86
N CYS A 72 -8.06 -26.87 18.08
CA CYS A 72 -7.15 -26.08 17.25
C CYS A 72 -7.60 -24.62 17.15
N ALA A 73 -6.62 -23.71 17.13
CA ALA A 73 -6.88 -22.33 16.77
C ALA A 73 -7.25 -22.27 15.29
N LEU A 74 -8.28 -21.49 14.98
CA LEU A 74 -8.66 -21.18 13.61
C LEU A 74 -7.98 -19.86 13.25
N PRO A 75 -7.07 -19.84 12.26
CA PRO A 75 -6.49 -18.59 11.77
C PRO A 75 -7.59 -17.69 11.18
N PRO A 76 -7.35 -16.38 11.01
CA PRO A 76 -8.27 -15.51 10.29
C PRO A 76 -8.62 -16.05 8.89
N PHE A 77 -9.91 -16.06 8.54
CA PHE A 77 -10.40 -16.42 7.20
C PHE A 77 -11.66 -15.64 6.84
N VAL A 78 -11.92 -15.50 5.54
CA VAL A 78 -13.10 -14.78 5.03
C VAL A 78 -14.33 -15.68 5.07
N LEU A 79 -15.38 -15.21 5.72
CA LEU A 79 -16.69 -15.85 5.76
C LEU A 79 -17.70 -14.97 5.01
N ARG A 80 -18.49 -15.57 4.13
CA ARG A 80 -19.57 -14.89 3.41
C ARG A 80 -20.91 -15.11 4.12
N ARG A 81 -21.57 -14.01 4.49
CA ARG A 81 -22.86 -13.96 5.19
C ARG A 81 -24.02 -14.20 4.21
N ALA A 82 -25.24 -14.33 4.73
CA ALA A 82 -26.44 -14.59 3.91
C ALA A 82 -26.91 -13.42 3.06
N ASP A 83 -26.63 -12.20 3.49
CA ASP A 83 -26.81 -10.96 2.73
C ASP A 83 -25.69 -10.72 1.69
N ALA A 84 -24.88 -11.74 1.42
CA ALA A 84 -23.74 -11.71 0.51
C ALA A 84 -22.60 -10.76 0.92
N THR A 85 -22.64 -10.15 2.10
CA THR A 85 -21.48 -9.43 2.64
C THR A 85 -20.43 -10.41 3.15
N GLU A 86 -19.20 -9.94 3.29
CA GLU A 86 -18.08 -10.76 3.73
C GLU A 86 -17.48 -10.22 5.02
N THR A 87 -17.05 -11.15 5.86
CA THR A 87 -16.48 -10.85 7.16
C THR A 87 -15.31 -11.80 7.45
N VAL A 88 -14.12 -11.27 7.72
CA VAL A 88 -13.03 -12.02 8.36
C VAL A 88 -13.36 -12.41 9.79
N VAL A 89 -13.33 -13.71 10.03
CA VAL A 89 -13.54 -14.35 11.34
C VAL A 89 -12.30 -15.12 11.75
N SER A 90 -12.16 -15.34 13.05
CA SER A 90 -11.15 -16.22 13.63
C SER A 90 -11.70 -16.84 14.90
N GLY A 91 -11.00 -17.83 15.45
CA GLY A 91 -11.36 -18.35 16.74
C GLY A 91 -10.75 -19.70 17.03
N MET A 92 -11.56 -20.65 17.48
CA MET A 92 -11.07 -21.94 17.93
C MET A 92 -12.12 -23.03 17.72
N ALA A 93 -11.66 -24.19 17.27
CA ALA A 93 -12.44 -25.40 17.31
C ALA A 93 -12.12 -26.18 18.59
N LEU A 94 -13.15 -26.72 19.24
CA LEU A 94 -13.05 -27.50 20.46
C LEU A 94 -13.83 -28.81 20.30
N PRO A 95 -13.26 -29.95 20.73
CA PRO A 95 -14.03 -31.19 20.84
C PRO A 95 -15.20 -30.96 21.79
N TRP A 96 -16.40 -31.36 21.39
CA TRP A 96 -17.59 -31.24 22.21
C TRP A 96 -18.31 -32.57 22.30
N TYR A 97 -18.57 -33.00 23.53
CA TYR A 97 -19.27 -34.24 23.83
C TYR A 97 -20.50 -33.89 24.65
N SER A 98 -21.67 -33.97 24.02
CA SER A 98 -22.97 -33.77 24.66
C SER A 98 -23.93 -34.78 24.07
N GLU A 99 -24.70 -35.47 24.92
CA GLU A 99 -25.83 -36.33 24.53
C GLU A 99 -25.49 -37.38 23.43
N GLN A 100 -24.39 -38.12 23.59
CA GLN A 100 -23.95 -39.17 22.66
C GLN A 100 -23.58 -38.72 21.22
N ARG A 101 -23.46 -37.43 20.93
CA ARG A 101 -23.05 -36.94 19.60
C ARG A 101 -21.55 -36.61 19.54
N ASN A 102 -20.89 -37.05 18.46
CA ASN A 102 -19.50 -36.74 18.14
C ASN A 102 -19.42 -35.36 17.48
N ALA A 103 -19.33 -34.32 18.31
CA ALA A 103 -19.47 -32.95 17.85
C ALA A 103 -18.19 -32.12 18.01
N LEU A 104 -18.13 -31.04 17.25
CA LEU A 104 -17.12 -30.00 17.37
C LEU A 104 -17.81 -28.67 17.65
N ALA A 105 -17.44 -28.04 18.75
CA ALA A 105 -17.82 -26.65 19.01
C ALA A 105 -16.86 -25.74 18.25
N VAL A 106 -17.37 -25.02 17.25
CA VAL A 106 -16.65 -23.98 16.54
C VAL A 106 -17.02 -22.64 17.17
N LEU A 107 -16.03 -22.00 17.79
CA LEU A 107 -16.13 -20.67 18.34
C LEU A 107 -15.55 -19.69 17.32
N LEU A 108 -16.37 -18.84 16.74
CA LEU A 108 -15.97 -17.81 15.79
C LEU A 108 -16.20 -16.44 16.40
N ARG A 109 -15.28 -15.55 16.09
CA ARG A 109 -15.37 -14.13 16.40
C ARG A 109 -15.06 -13.34 15.13
N PRO A 110 -15.89 -12.37 14.76
CA PRO A 110 -15.52 -11.42 13.72
C PRO A 110 -14.31 -10.62 14.21
N LEU A 111 -13.33 -10.43 13.34
CA LEU A 111 -12.10 -9.70 13.64
C LEU A 111 -12.14 -8.21 13.20
N HIS A 112 -13.29 -7.74 12.73
CA HIS A 112 -13.51 -6.38 12.19
C HIS A 112 -15.02 -6.05 12.12
N ASP A 113 -15.33 -4.77 11.93
CA ASP A 113 -16.66 -4.23 11.63
C ASP A 113 -16.78 -3.96 10.11
N GLU A 114 -17.94 -4.20 9.49
CA GLU A 114 -18.19 -3.93 8.06
C GLU A 114 -17.90 -2.46 7.68
N ARG A 115 -18.00 -1.53 8.65
CA ARG A 115 -17.68 -0.11 8.46
C ARG A 115 -16.18 0.18 8.32
N GLU A 116 -15.31 -0.66 8.88
CA GLU A 116 -13.85 -0.49 8.80
C GLU A 116 -13.32 -0.77 7.38
N TYR A 117 -14.13 -1.45 6.55
CA TYR A 117 -13.81 -1.85 5.18
C TYR A 117 -14.23 -0.84 4.11
N ALA A 118 -14.71 0.33 4.53
CA ALA A 118 -15.09 1.40 3.63
C ALA A 118 -13.98 1.81 2.66
N LEU A 119 -12.71 1.66 3.09
CA LEU A 119 -11.54 1.93 2.27
C LEU A 119 -11.50 1.06 1.00
N LEU A 120 -11.97 -0.18 1.08
CA LEU A 120 -11.91 -1.16 -0.02
C LEU A 120 -13.16 -1.15 -0.91
N HIS A 121 -14.19 -0.34 -0.59
CA HIS A 121 -15.38 -0.27 -1.42
C HIS A 121 -15.07 0.27 -2.82
N GLY A 122 -15.57 -0.37 -3.86
CA GLY A 122 -15.28 0.03 -5.24
C GLY A 122 -13.82 -0.20 -5.65
N LEU A 123 -13.16 -1.23 -5.08
CA LEU A 123 -11.87 -1.72 -5.57
C LEU A 123 -12.00 -2.16 -7.04
N GLY A 124 -11.23 -1.54 -7.93
CA GLY A 124 -11.17 -1.91 -9.34
C GLY A 124 -10.21 -3.06 -9.60
N ALA A 125 -10.37 -3.74 -10.74
CA ALA A 125 -9.45 -4.81 -11.18
C ALA A 125 -8.01 -4.31 -11.44
N ASN A 126 -7.84 -3.00 -11.58
CA ASN A 126 -6.53 -2.34 -11.75
C ASN A 126 -5.93 -1.78 -10.46
N ASP A 127 -6.66 -1.83 -9.35
CA ASP A 127 -6.19 -1.31 -8.08
C ASP A 127 -5.23 -2.29 -7.42
N CYS A 128 -4.25 -1.77 -6.69
CA CYS A 128 -3.37 -2.57 -5.85
C CYS A 128 -3.69 -2.29 -4.38
N VAL A 129 -3.91 -3.35 -3.61
CA VAL A 129 -4.02 -3.27 -2.16
C VAL A 129 -2.62 -3.41 -1.57
N ALA A 130 -2.21 -2.42 -0.80
CA ALA A 130 -0.96 -2.44 -0.06
C ALA A 130 -1.24 -2.43 1.45
N VAL A 131 -0.47 -3.20 2.20
CA VAL A 131 -0.47 -3.11 3.66
C VAL A 131 0.94 -2.78 4.11
N LEU A 132 1.10 -1.58 4.66
CA LEU A 132 2.33 -1.17 5.32
C LEU A 132 2.28 -1.65 6.77
N GLY A 133 3.36 -2.24 7.25
CA GLY A 133 3.51 -2.68 8.64
C GLY A 133 4.87 -2.35 9.22
N VAL A 134 4.90 -1.96 10.49
CA VAL A 134 6.13 -1.79 11.26
C VAL A 134 6.38 -3.04 12.11
N ASP A 135 7.57 -3.65 11.97
CA ASP A 135 8.01 -4.76 12.81
C ASP A 135 9.25 -4.38 13.67
N GLN A 136 9.64 -5.29 14.55
CA GLN A 136 10.76 -5.13 15.49
C GLN A 136 10.61 -3.99 16.52
N LEU A 137 9.39 -3.52 16.76
CA LEU A 137 9.09 -2.59 17.85
C LEU A 137 9.44 -3.21 19.21
N ARG A 138 10.24 -2.49 19.99
CA ARG A 138 10.56 -2.84 21.38
C ARG A 138 9.58 -2.12 22.30
N TYR A 139 8.99 -2.86 23.22
CA TYR A 139 8.09 -2.30 24.22
C TYR A 139 8.80 -2.26 25.58
N ASP A 140 8.76 -1.10 26.21
CA ASP A 140 9.37 -0.84 27.51
C ASP A 140 8.51 0.15 28.31
N ASP A 141 9.04 0.65 29.43
CA ASP A 141 8.32 1.58 30.32
C ASP A 141 8.02 2.95 29.68
N HIS A 142 8.68 3.29 28.58
CA HIS A 142 8.56 4.56 27.85
C HIS A 142 7.90 4.40 26.48
N TRP A 143 7.88 3.19 25.92
CA TRP A 143 7.31 2.88 24.61
C TRP A 143 6.27 1.76 24.69
N GLY A 144 5.01 2.11 24.43
CA GLY A 144 3.84 1.26 24.56
C GLY A 144 2.90 1.32 23.35
N ALA A 145 1.68 0.83 23.53
CA ALA A 145 0.64 0.86 22.50
C ALA A 145 0.23 2.28 22.11
N ALA A 146 0.24 3.22 23.08
CA ALA A 146 -0.09 4.61 22.85
C ALA A 146 0.94 5.30 21.95
N GLU A 147 2.24 5.09 22.23
CA GLU A 147 3.35 5.63 21.45
C GLU A 147 3.38 5.04 20.03
N THR A 148 3.12 3.73 19.92
CA THR A 148 2.96 3.08 18.62
C THR A 148 1.81 3.71 17.82
N ALA A 149 0.67 3.98 18.45
CA ALA A 149 -0.49 4.56 17.76
C ALA A 149 -0.23 6.01 17.29
N CYS A 150 0.48 6.81 18.09
CA CYS A 150 0.93 8.15 17.69
C CYS A 150 1.87 8.09 16.48
N MET A 151 2.93 7.26 16.55
CA MET A 151 3.87 7.10 15.44
C MET A 151 3.16 6.65 14.16
N MET A 152 2.19 5.74 14.26
CA MET A 152 1.45 5.25 13.10
C MET A 152 0.50 6.31 12.53
N MET A 153 0.01 7.26 13.34
CA MET A 153 -0.70 8.43 12.84
C MET A 153 0.22 9.41 12.11
N ASP A 154 1.46 9.59 12.57
CA ASP A 154 2.46 10.41 11.88
C ASP A 154 2.84 9.78 10.53
N ILE A 155 3.03 8.45 10.51
CA ILE A 155 3.27 7.70 9.27
C ILE A 155 2.08 7.85 8.31
N ARG A 156 0.84 7.76 8.81
CA ARG A 156 -0.35 7.97 7.98
C ARG A 156 -0.42 9.38 7.40
N ALA A 157 -0.11 10.40 8.19
CA ALA A 157 -0.08 11.78 7.71
C ALA A 157 0.95 11.94 6.59
N ALA A 158 2.15 11.39 6.75
CA ALA A 158 3.16 11.37 5.70
C ALA A 158 2.72 10.59 4.46
N LEU A 159 2.05 9.44 4.61
CA LEU A 159 1.50 8.70 3.47
C LEU A 159 0.51 9.54 2.66
N LEU A 160 -0.39 10.27 3.32
CA LEU A 160 -1.36 11.15 2.66
C LEU A 160 -0.69 12.31 1.89
N GLU A 161 0.54 12.70 2.24
CA GLU A 161 1.33 13.69 1.51
C GLU A 161 2.06 13.09 0.29
N ILE A 162 2.31 11.77 0.29
CA ILE A 162 3.11 11.07 -0.72
C ILE A 162 2.24 10.44 -1.81
N VAL A 163 1.15 9.77 -1.41
CA VAL A 163 0.28 9.05 -2.35
C VAL A 163 -0.64 10.01 -3.10
N ARG A 164 -1.18 9.59 -4.24
CA ARG A 164 -2.04 10.45 -5.06
C ARG A 164 -3.35 10.71 -4.32
N THR A 165 -4.01 11.83 -4.62
CA THR A 165 -5.34 12.13 -4.07
C THR A 165 -6.42 11.11 -4.45
N THR A 166 -6.18 10.33 -5.52
CA THR A 166 -7.03 9.22 -5.95
C THR A 166 -6.78 7.94 -5.14
N ASP A 167 -5.58 7.80 -4.56
CA ASP A 167 -5.22 6.68 -3.71
C ASP A 167 -5.85 6.86 -2.33
N ARG A 168 -6.16 5.75 -1.67
CA ARG A 168 -6.90 5.76 -0.41
C ARG A 168 -6.02 5.22 0.71
N VAL A 169 -5.84 6.02 1.77
CA VAL A 169 -5.06 5.64 2.95
C VAL A 169 -5.98 5.39 4.13
N GLY A 170 -5.98 4.16 4.62
CA GLY A 170 -6.75 3.73 5.78
C GLY A 170 -6.30 4.40 7.08
N LEU A 171 -7.13 4.27 8.10
CA LEU A 171 -6.69 4.57 9.46
C LEU A 171 -5.69 3.50 9.91
N PRO A 172 -4.72 3.84 10.76
CA PRO A 172 -3.83 2.85 11.32
C PRO A 172 -4.61 1.92 12.22
N VAL A 173 -4.52 0.64 11.91
CA VAL A 173 -4.97 -0.41 12.81
C VAL A 173 -3.67 -0.95 13.37
N GLY A 174 -3.31 -0.41 14.54
CA GLY A 174 -2.07 -0.73 15.21
C GLY A 174 -0.81 -0.32 14.48
N ALA A 175 0.12 -1.27 14.35
CA ALA A 175 1.38 -1.07 13.64
C ALA A 175 1.24 -1.22 12.12
N CYS A 176 0.01 -1.22 11.59
CA CYS A 176 -0.23 -1.37 10.16
C CYS A 176 -1.19 -0.30 9.61
N ILE A 177 -1.02 0.03 8.34
CA ILE A 177 -1.89 0.92 7.56
C ILE A 177 -2.19 0.23 6.23
N THR A 178 -3.49 0.15 5.91
CA THR A 178 -3.95 -0.33 4.61
C THR A 178 -3.98 0.83 3.62
N LEU A 179 -3.55 0.59 2.39
CA LEU A 179 -3.65 1.50 1.27
C LEU A 179 -4.32 0.82 0.08
N VAL A 180 -5.05 1.61 -0.69
CA VAL A 180 -5.49 1.25 -2.04
C VAL A 180 -4.85 2.21 -3.01
N LEU A 181 -3.96 1.68 -3.85
CA LEU A 181 -3.32 2.41 -4.94
C LEU A 181 -4.17 2.23 -6.20
N CYS A 182 -4.84 3.29 -6.62
CA CYS A 182 -5.88 3.23 -7.64
C CYS A 182 -5.27 3.29 -9.04
N ASP A 183 -5.67 2.36 -9.93
CA ASP A 183 -5.14 2.24 -11.30
C ASP A 183 -3.59 2.13 -11.35
N VAL A 184 -3.02 1.32 -10.47
CA VAL A 184 -1.58 1.09 -10.40
C VAL A 184 -1.27 -0.41 -10.52
N GLU A 185 -0.49 -0.76 -11.52
CA GLU A 185 0.04 -2.13 -11.67
C GLU A 185 1.03 -2.47 -10.56
N LEU A 186 1.21 -3.76 -10.31
CA LEU A 186 1.97 -4.27 -9.17
C LEU A 186 3.44 -3.78 -9.15
N ALA A 187 4.06 -3.57 -10.33
CA ALA A 187 5.39 -2.95 -10.45
C ALA A 187 5.38 -1.47 -10.02
N GLY A 188 4.42 -0.67 -10.48
CA GLY A 188 4.27 0.73 -10.06
C GLY A 188 3.90 0.87 -8.59
N ALA A 189 3.14 -0.08 -8.03
CA ALA A 189 2.82 -0.14 -6.61
C ALA A 189 4.08 -0.40 -5.76
N ARG A 190 5.01 -1.21 -6.28
CA ARG A 190 6.32 -1.44 -5.66
C ARG A 190 7.17 -0.17 -5.65
N ASP A 191 7.19 0.60 -6.74
CA ASP A 191 7.93 1.86 -6.81
C ASP A 191 7.38 2.95 -5.87
N ILE A 192 6.05 3.10 -5.82
CA ILE A 192 5.38 4.00 -4.87
C ILE A 192 5.69 3.58 -3.42
N SER A 193 5.66 2.28 -3.15
CA SER A 193 6.00 1.74 -1.83
C SER A 193 7.46 1.99 -1.46
N LEU A 194 8.40 1.88 -2.42
CA LEU A 194 9.82 2.22 -2.20
C LEU A 194 10.01 3.70 -1.85
N ALA A 195 9.36 4.60 -2.59
CA ALA A 195 9.42 6.04 -2.34
C ALA A 195 8.82 6.41 -0.97
N ALA A 196 7.67 5.82 -0.63
CA ALA A 196 7.02 5.99 0.67
C ALA A 196 7.91 5.49 1.82
N LEU A 197 8.48 4.28 1.69
CA LEU A 197 9.38 3.72 2.70
C LEU A 197 10.59 4.60 2.97
N SER A 198 11.23 5.15 1.93
CA SER A 198 12.40 6.03 2.07
C SER A 198 12.10 7.28 2.89
N HIS A 199 10.96 7.93 2.62
CA HIS A 199 10.53 9.14 3.35
C HIS A 199 10.11 8.83 4.78
N ILE A 200 9.33 7.77 4.97
CA ILE A 200 8.70 7.41 6.25
C ILE A 200 9.69 6.78 7.23
N ASN A 201 10.75 6.13 6.76
CA ASN A 201 11.78 5.56 7.62
C ASN A 201 12.44 6.63 8.51
N THR A 202 12.51 7.87 8.05
CA THR A 202 12.98 9.02 8.83
C THR A 202 12.12 9.24 10.09
N ILE A 203 10.79 9.14 9.96
CA ILE A 203 9.83 9.32 11.07
C ILE A 203 10.01 8.22 12.13
N ALA A 204 10.18 6.97 11.69
CA ALA A 204 10.42 5.85 12.60
C ALA A 204 11.76 5.97 13.35
N VAL A 205 12.80 6.45 12.68
CA VAL A 205 14.14 6.67 13.26
C VAL A 205 14.14 7.86 14.24
N GLU A 206 13.46 8.96 13.90
CA GLU A 206 13.36 10.16 14.73
C GLU A 206 12.51 9.93 16.00
N ALA A 207 11.56 9.00 15.96
CA ALA A 207 10.68 8.70 17.10
C ALA A 207 11.44 8.13 18.33
N GLY A 208 12.63 7.53 18.11
CA GLY A 208 13.52 7.05 19.17
C GLY A 208 12.96 5.92 20.03
N GLY A 209 13.65 5.59 21.13
CA GLY A 209 13.18 4.61 22.13
C GLY A 209 12.86 3.23 21.53
N GLY A 210 11.63 2.75 21.77
CA GLY A 210 11.15 1.44 21.31
C GLY A 210 11.00 1.30 19.79
N ALA A 211 11.02 2.40 19.04
CA ALA A 211 11.07 2.40 17.57
C ALA A 211 12.52 2.36 17.01
N ALA A 212 13.54 2.43 17.87
CA ALA A 212 14.94 2.36 17.43
C ALA A 212 15.26 0.97 16.86
N GLY A 213 15.49 0.92 15.54
CA GLY A 213 15.70 -0.33 14.80
C GLY A 213 14.40 -1.01 14.34
N ALA A 214 13.26 -0.33 14.45
CA ALA A 214 12.03 -0.77 13.80
C ALA A 214 12.22 -0.77 12.28
N ARG A 215 11.61 -1.75 11.61
CA ARG A 215 11.69 -1.89 10.15
C ARG A 215 10.30 -1.76 9.56
N LEU A 216 10.21 -0.96 8.51
CA LEU A 216 9.00 -0.80 7.73
C LEU A 216 8.98 -1.84 6.61
N CYS A 217 7.89 -2.58 6.53
CA CYS A 217 7.64 -3.58 5.48
C CYS A 217 6.33 -3.27 4.76
N VAL A 218 6.21 -3.68 3.50
CA VAL A 218 4.99 -3.53 2.72
C VAL A 218 4.64 -4.86 2.05
N GLY A 219 3.40 -5.29 2.21
CA GLY A 219 2.80 -6.38 1.45
C GLY A 219 1.89 -5.83 0.37
N LEU A 220 2.03 -6.31 -0.86
CA LEU A 220 1.22 -5.90 -2.01
C LEU A 220 0.36 -7.06 -2.49
N SER A 221 -0.85 -6.76 -2.92
CA SER A 221 -1.72 -7.71 -3.62
C SER A 221 -2.53 -6.98 -4.69
N ARG A 222 -2.92 -7.71 -5.72
CA ARG A 222 -3.84 -7.25 -6.74
C ARG A 222 -5.02 -8.22 -6.79
N PRO A 223 -6.27 -7.73 -6.77
CA PRO A 223 -7.43 -8.60 -6.89
C PRO A 223 -7.40 -9.33 -8.25
N GLY A 224 -7.57 -10.66 -8.23
CA GLY A 224 -7.89 -11.44 -9.41
C GLY A 224 -9.33 -11.23 -9.90
N ALA A 225 -9.68 -11.84 -11.04
CA ALA A 225 -10.98 -11.64 -11.70
C ALA A 225 -12.18 -12.05 -10.82
N ASP A 226 -12.01 -13.04 -9.94
CA ASP A 226 -13.04 -13.56 -9.02
C ASP A 226 -12.75 -13.20 -7.55
N ASP A 227 -11.71 -12.40 -7.28
CA ASP A 227 -11.32 -12.04 -5.91
C ASP A 227 -12.20 -10.92 -5.37
N THR A 228 -12.59 -11.06 -4.11
CA THR A 228 -13.25 -9.98 -3.38
C THR A 228 -12.23 -8.97 -2.87
N PRO A 229 -12.62 -7.72 -2.58
CA PRO A 229 -11.70 -6.73 -2.00
C PRO A 229 -11.08 -7.21 -0.68
N LEU A 230 -11.83 -8.03 0.06
CA LEU A 230 -11.36 -8.65 1.30
C LEU A 230 -10.31 -9.75 1.04
N SER A 231 -10.48 -10.54 -0.02
CA SER A 231 -9.47 -11.50 -0.51
C SER A 231 -8.15 -10.79 -0.82
N ALA A 232 -8.20 -9.70 -1.57
CA ALA A 232 -7.02 -8.91 -1.91
C ALA A 232 -6.28 -8.36 -0.67
N LEU A 233 -7.02 -7.89 0.35
CA LEU A 233 -6.42 -7.46 1.61
C LEU A 233 -5.77 -8.61 2.39
N VAL A 234 -6.40 -9.78 2.41
CA VAL A 234 -5.85 -10.96 3.08
C VAL A 234 -4.53 -11.38 2.43
N GLU A 235 -4.46 -11.38 1.11
CA GLU A 235 -3.24 -11.70 0.37
C GLU A 235 -2.15 -10.63 0.55
N ALA A 236 -2.51 -9.33 0.58
CA ALA A 236 -1.55 -8.26 0.88
C ALA A 236 -0.97 -8.41 2.30
N ASN A 237 -1.78 -8.78 3.29
CA ASN A 237 -1.30 -9.06 4.64
C ASN A 237 -0.37 -10.28 4.69
N ARG A 238 -0.66 -11.32 3.90
CA ARG A 238 0.24 -12.49 3.81
C ARG A 238 1.61 -12.07 3.24
N ALA A 239 1.63 -11.27 2.18
CA ALA A 239 2.87 -10.74 1.60
C ALA A 239 3.64 -9.87 2.63
N LEU A 240 2.94 -9.07 3.44
CA LEU A 240 3.56 -8.30 4.52
C LEU A 240 4.24 -9.21 5.55
N LEU A 241 3.57 -10.28 5.98
CA LEU A 241 4.15 -11.24 6.93
C LEU A 241 5.40 -11.94 6.37
N GLN A 242 5.43 -12.21 5.06
CA GLN A 242 6.63 -12.73 4.39
C GLN A 242 7.78 -11.72 4.48
N ALA A 243 7.52 -10.46 4.14
CA ALA A 243 8.51 -9.38 4.25
C ALA A 243 9.09 -9.26 5.66
N GLN A 244 8.24 -9.35 6.70
CA GLN A 244 8.63 -9.26 8.12
C GLN A 244 9.36 -10.52 8.63
N SER A 245 9.06 -11.70 8.07
CA SER A 245 9.69 -12.96 8.49
C SER A 245 11.15 -13.11 8.07
N GLY A 246 11.63 -12.28 7.13
CA GLY A 246 13.03 -12.21 6.72
C GLY A 246 13.51 -13.34 5.80
N SER A 247 12.61 -14.13 5.20
CA SER A 247 12.95 -15.22 4.28
C SER A 247 13.59 -14.76 2.96
N SER A 248 13.36 -13.52 2.53
CA SER A 248 13.91 -12.93 1.29
C SER A 248 14.85 -11.73 1.50
N GLY A 249 14.91 -11.15 2.70
CA GLY A 249 15.59 -9.87 2.97
C GLY A 249 14.89 -8.63 2.38
N GLU A 250 13.87 -8.80 1.54
CA GLU A 250 13.13 -7.70 0.92
C GLU A 250 12.14 -7.05 1.89
N THR A 251 12.05 -5.71 1.88
CA THR A 251 11.09 -4.92 2.66
C THR A 251 9.74 -4.75 1.97
N ILE A 252 9.65 -5.05 0.66
CA ILE A 252 8.41 -4.98 -0.11
C ILE A 252 8.22 -6.32 -0.82
N VAL A 253 7.13 -7.01 -0.53
CA VAL A 253 6.80 -8.32 -1.11
C VAL A 253 5.42 -8.25 -1.73
N ALA A 254 5.24 -8.87 -2.89
CA ALA A 254 3.96 -8.99 -3.57
C ALA A 254 3.42 -10.41 -3.47
N ALA A 255 2.10 -10.55 -3.34
CA ALA A 255 1.43 -11.85 -3.29
C ALA A 255 1.53 -12.56 -4.65
N GLU A 256 1.91 -13.84 -4.65
CA GLU A 256 1.88 -14.69 -5.85
C GLU A 256 0.87 -15.85 -5.68
N PRO A 257 0.27 -16.35 -6.77
CA PRO A 257 -0.80 -17.36 -6.73
C PRO A 257 -0.42 -18.69 -6.05
N GLU A 258 0.86 -19.08 -6.07
CA GLU A 258 1.34 -20.35 -5.49
C GLU A 258 1.57 -20.31 -3.97
N HIS A 259 1.44 -19.13 -3.34
CA HIS A 259 1.74 -18.93 -1.91
C HIS A 259 0.68 -19.49 -0.92
N GLY A 260 -0.37 -20.14 -1.41
CA GLY A 260 -1.48 -20.67 -0.60
C GLY A 260 -1.11 -21.72 0.46
N LYS A 261 0.14 -22.22 0.54
CA LYS A 261 0.50 -23.43 1.32
C LYS A 261 1.50 -23.26 2.47
N GLY A 262 1.91 -22.06 2.87
CA GLY A 262 3.06 -21.93 3.80
C GLY A 262 2.90 -21.06 5.04
N ILE A 263 2.08 -20.03 4.99
CA ILE A 263 1.97 -19.05 6.08
C ILE A 263 0.49 -18.93 6.40
N VAL A 264 0.02 -19.92 7.14
CA VAL A 264 -1.18 -19.78 7.95
C VAL A 264 -0.85 -18.70 8.96
N ALA A 265 -1.52 -17.55 8.81
CA ALA A 265 -1.41 -16.35 9.62
C ALA A 265 -0.74 -16.63 10.97
N ARG A 266 0.51 -16.19 11.12
CA ARG A 266 1.02 -15.89 12.46
C ARG A 266 0.01 -14.91 13.02
N ALA A 267 -0.78 -15.41 13.95
CA ALA A 267 -2.00 -14.79 14.41
C ALA A 267 -1.75 -13.31 14.66
N VAL A 268 -2.62 -12.48 14.09
CA VAL A 268 -2.74 -11.10 14.48
C VAL A 268 -2.83 -11.04 16.00
N ASN A 269 -1.86 -10.40 16.64
CA ASN A 269 -2.04 -9.51 17.78
C ASN A 269 -0.72 -8.72 17.99
N ARG A 270 -0.69 -7.52 18.58
CA ARG A 270 -1.74 -6.85 19.35
C ARG A 270 -2.41 -5.66 18.69
N HIS A 271 -1.98 -5.16 17.53
CA HIS A 271 -2.74 -4.08 16.90
C HIS A 271 -2.85 -4.08 15.35
N GLY A 272 -2.12 -4.87 14.55
CA GLY A 272 -1.98 -4.71 13.09
C GLY A 272 -3.08 -5.28 12.16
N VAL A 273 -4.08 -4.51 11.70
CA VAL A 273 -5.11 -4.84 10.68
C VAL A 273 -6.38 -5.64 11.09
N PHE A 274 -6.30 -6.82 11.70
CA PHE A 274 -7.50 -7.59 12.13
C PHE A 274 -7.51 -7.85 13.64
N SER A 275 -8.19 -7.02 14.42
CA SER A 275 -8.12 -7.10 15.88
C SER A 275 -9.41 -7.58 16.54
N ASP A 276 -9.31 -8.46 17.53
CA ASP A 276 -10.43 -9.01 18.30
C ASP A 276 -11.04 -8.04 19.35
N ASN A 277 -10.66 -6.76 19.33
CA ASN A 277 -10.98 -5.82 20.41
C ASN A 277 -12.30 -5.08 20.19
N ARG A 278 -13.40 -5.68 20.67
CA ARG A 278 -14.63 -4.93 21.03
C ARG A 278 -14.33 -3.76 22.01
N PRO A 279 -13.51 -3.92 23.06
CA PRO A 279 -13.04 -2.77 23.85
C PRO A 279 -12.09 -1.92 22.99
N GLY A 280 -12.56 -0.73 22.63
CA GLY A 280 -11.91 0.17 21.67
C GLY A 280 -12.78 0.54 20.45
N HIS A 281 -13.89 -0.16 20.17
CA HIS A 281 -14.79 0.18 19.05
C HIS A 281 -15.28 1.63 19.12
N VAL A 282 -15.69 2.09 20.30
CA VAL A 282 -16.13 3.48 20.52
C VAL A 282 -15.00 4.48 20.24
N ASN A 283 -13.77 4.17 20.64
CA ASN A 283 -12.60 5.02 20.37
C ASN A 283 -12.23 5.05 18.89
N ARG A 284 -12.33 3.91 18.19
CA ARG A 284 -12.07 3.82 16.75
C ARG A 284 -13.12 4.53 15.91
N VAL A 285 -14.40 4.33 16.21
CA VAL A 285 -15.50 5.05 15.54
C VAL A 285 -15.34 6.55 15.77
N PHE A 286 -15.02 6.95 17.00
CA PHE A 286 -14.74 8.34 17.30
C PHE A 286 -13.56 8.88 16.51
N LEU A 287 -12.43 8.16 16.45
CA LEU A 287 -11.26 8.54 15.65
C LEU A 287 -11.60 8.64 14.16
N ALA A 288 -12.39 7.72 13.61
CA ALA A 288 -12.82 7.77 12.21
C ALA A 288 -13.72 8.97 11.91
N GLN A 289 -14.67 9.26 12.81
CA GLN A 289 -15.51 10.46 12.71
C GLN A 289 -14.68 11.74 12.83
N LEU A 290 -13.71 11.75 13.75
CA LEU A 290 -12.81 12.88 14.00
C LEU A 290 -11.93 13.17 12.78
N VAL A 291 -11.34 12.14 12.16
CA VAL A 291 -10.53 12.27 10.94
C VAL A 291 -11.39 12.68 9.72
N GLY A 292 -12.66 12.30 9.70
CA GLY A 292 -13.62 12.72 8.69
C GLY A 292 -14.14 14.15 8.86
N LEU A 293 -13.83 14.82 9.97
CA LEU A 293 -14.16 16.24 10.13
C LEU A 293 -13.16 17.09 9.34
N ASP A 294 -13.69 18.06 8.59
CA ASP A 294 -12.87 19.06 7.91
C ASP A 294 -12.23 20.00 8.94
N PRO A 295 -10.88 19.99 9.09
CA PRO A 295 -10.17 20.83 10.05
C PRO A 295 -10.22 22.31 9.69
N SER A 296 -10.53 22.67 8.43
CA SER A 296 -10.62 24.07 7.98
C SER A 296 -11.87 24.79 8.48
N LEU A 297 -12.84 24.05 9.02
CA LEU A 297 -14.08 24.61 9.56
C LEU A 297 -13.78 25.52 10.75
N SER A 298 -14.30 26.75 10.72
CA SER A 298 -14.23 27.68 11.86
C SER A 298 -14.87 27.11 13.13
N THR A 299 -15.79 26.15 12.98
CA THR A 299 -16.48 25.42 14.05
C THR A 299 -15.85 24.05 14.35
N TYR A 300 -14.67 23.73 13.80
CA TYR A 300 -14.02 22.42 14.00
C TYR A 300 -13.93 22.05 15.47
N SER A 301 -13.44 22.97 16.32
CA SER A 301 -13.34 22.75 17.76
C SER A 301 -14.70 22.41 18.39
N GLU A 302 -15.77 23.10 18.00
CA GLU A 302 -17.12 22.84 18.50
C GLU A 302 -17.64 21.48 18.04
N ARG A 303 -17.37 21.12 16.77
CA ARG A 303 -17.78 19.84 16.19
C ARG A 303 -17.05 18.66 16.82
N VAL A 304 -15.79 18.82 17.19
CA VAL A 304 -15.02 17.84 17.97
C VAL A 304 -15.66 17.63 19.34
N LEU A 305 -15.99 18.71 20.05
CA LEU A 305 -16.63 18.61 21.37
C LEU A 305 -18.03 17.99 21.28
N GLU A 306 -18.76 18.27 20.20
CA GLU A 306 -20.05 17.65 19.91
C GLU A 306 -19.92 16.13 19.72
N LEU A 307 -18.94 15.68 18.92
CA LEU A 307 -18.66 14.26 18.73
C LEU A 307 -18.31 13.59 20.07
N LEU A 308 -17.52 14.23 20.92
CA LEU A 308 -17.16 13.73 22.25
C LEU A 308 -18.38 13.55 23.16
N LEU A 309 -19.27 14.54 23.21
CA LEU A 309 -20.49 14.49 24.04
C LEU A 309 -21.48 13.42 23.58
N ARG A 310 -21.54 13.15 22.26
CA ARG A 310 -22.42 12.12 21.67
C ARG A 310 -21.99 10.69 22.01
N ARG A 311 -20.78 10.46 22.54
CA ARG A 311 -20.27 9.13 22.91
C ARG A 311 -20.96 8.51 24.13
N GLY A 312 -21.74 9.29 24.87
CA GLY A 312 -22.39 8.86 26.11
C GLY A 312 -21.42 8.86 27.31
N GLY A 313 -21.91 9.21 28.49
CA GLY A 313 -21.10 9.26 29.72
C GLY A 313 -20.25 10.52 29.91
N VAL A 314 -20.00 11.32 28.87
CA VAL A 314 -19.38 12.65 28.96
C VAL A 314 -20.48 13.71 29.13
N GLU A 315 -20.47 14.45 30.24
CA GLU A 315 -21.46 15.50 30.54
C GLU A 315 -21.01 16.87 30.05
N ALA A 316 -19.71 17.13 30.09
CA ALA A 316 -19.12 18.38 29.68
C ALA A 316 -17.72 18.16 29.13
N SER A 317 -17.35 18.97 28.17
CA SER A 317 -16.03 18.94 27.54
C SER A 317 -15.54 20.37 27.30
N ALA A 318 -14.24 20.57 27.47
CA ALA A 318 -13.62 21.86 27.29
C ALA A 318 -12.22 21.70 26.69
N LEU A 319 -11.96 22.49 25.66
CA LEU A 319 -10.70 22.50 24.94
C LEU A 319 -9.89 23.71 25.37
N TYR A 320 -8.67 23.48 25.84
CA TYR A 320 -7.76 24.53 26.29
C TYR A 320 -6.49 24.57 25.45
N ARG A 321 -6.03 25.77 25.13
CA ARG A 321 -4.77 26.03 24.42
C ARG A 321 -3.75 26.64 25.37
N LEU A 322 -2.50 26.17 25.29
CA LEU A 322 -1.39 26.73 26.06
C LEU A 322 -0.98 28.09 25.49
N ARG A 323 -0.87 29.10 26.36
CA ARG A 323 -0.35 30.44 26.12
C ARG A 323 0.77 30.77 27.11
N PRO A 324 1.57 31.83 26.89
CA PRO A 324 2.63 32.23 27.81
C PRO A 324 2.16 32.49 29.26
N GLN A 325 0.91 32.93 29.44
CA GLN A 325 0.34 33.29 30.74
C GLN A 325 -0.50 32.17 31.38
N GLY A 326 -0.66 31.02 30.73
CA GLY A 326 -1.51 29.93 31.20
C GLY A 326 -2.32 29.26 30.09
N PHE A 327 -3.48 28.69 30.44
CA PHE A 327 -4.35 28.04 29.48
C PHE A 327 -5.58 28.88 29.16
N ASP A 328 -5.82 29.11 27.86
CA ASP A 328 -7.00 29.80 27.35
C ASP A 328 -8.05 28.78 26.91
N LEU A 329 -9.31 29.03 27.27
CA LEU A 329 -10.43 28.22 26.78
C LEU A 329 -10.67 28.55 25.29
N VAL A 330 -10.61 27.53 24.44
CA VAL A 330 -10.87 27.63 22.99
C VAL A 330 -12.34 27.40 22.70
N ALA A 331 -12.89 26.30 23.21
CA ALA A 331 -14.29 25.93 23.07
C ALA A 331 -14.72 25.10 24.28
N ALA A 332 -15.99 25.17 24.63
CA ALA A 332 -16.59 24.28 25.61
C ALA A 332 -17.99 23.89 25.20
N ALA A 333 -18.40 22.68 25.56
CA ALA A 333 -19.74 22.19 25.31
C ALA A 333 -20.24 21.32 26.47
N VAL A 334 -21.54 21.33 26.71
CA VAL A 334 -22.22 20.51 27.73
C VAL A 334 -23.36 19.73 27.11
N LEU A 335 -23.67 18.58 27.70
CA LEU A 335 -24.85 17.81 27.36
C LEU A 335 -26.03 18.32 28.21
N HIS A 336 -27.02 18.95 27.56
CA HIS A 336 -28.25 19.41 28.21
C HIS A 336 -29.45 18.69 27.60
N LYS A 337 -30.25 18.00 28.43
CA LYS A 337 -31.42 17.18 27.99
C LYS A 337 -31.08 16.20 26.85
N GLY A 338 -29.88 15.63 26.86
CA GLY A 338 -29.42 14.67 25.86
C GLY A 338 -28.90 15.27 24.56
N ALA A 339 -28.86 16.60 24.42
CA ALA A 339 -28.29 17.28 23.25
C ALA A 339 -27.06 18.14 23.62
N PRO A 340 -26.01 18.15 22.78
CA PRO A 340 -24.82 18.95 23.00
C PRO A 340 -25.09 20.43 22.72
N HIS A 341 -24.66 21.30 23.63
CA HIS A 341 -24.78 22.75 23.51
C HIS A 341 -23.43 23.41 23.78
N SER A 342 -23.01 24.34 22.90
CA SER A 342 -21.83 25.18 23.12
C SER A 342 -22.06 26.09 24.32
N VAL A 343 -21.03 26.26 25.16
CA VAL A 343 -21.09 27.07 26.38
C VAL A 343 -19.86 27.95 26.53
N THR A 344 -20.03 29.04 27.25
CA THR A 344 -18.96 29.97 27.61
C THR A 344 -18.28 29.56 28.92
N ARG A 345 -17.14 30.18 29.24
CA ARG A 345 -16.42 29.95 30.50
C ARG A 345 -17.29 30.16 31.76
N GLU A 346 -18.23 31.10 31.69
CA GLU A 346 -19.13 31.46 32.80
C GLU A 346 -20.24 30.42 33.01
N THR A 347 -20.67 29.78 31.93
CA THR A 347 -21.73 28.77 31.90
C THR A 347 -21.21 27.34 32.00
N LEU A 348 -19.87 27.17 32.05
CA LEU A 348 -19.21 25.89 32.28
C LEU A 348 -19.55 25.33 33.67
N PRO A 349 -19.82 24.01 33.80
CA PRO A 349 -20.11 23.39 35.09
C PRO A 349 -19.03 23.70 36.13
N THR A 350 -19.45 24.04 37.35
CA THR A 350 -18.55 24.46 38.42
C THR A 350 -17.46 23.42 38.71
N VAL A 351 -17.78 22.13 38.59
CA VAL A 351 -16.83 21.02 38.76
C VAL A 351 -15.70 21.10 37.73
N LEU A 352 -16.02 21.12 36.44
CA LEU A 352 -15.03 21.23 35.36
C LEU A 352 -14.26 22.56 35.43
N ARG A 353 -14.95 23.68 35.70
CA ARG A 353 -14.32 25.01 35.81
C ARG A 353 -13.30 25.08 36.95
N THR A 354 -13.65 24.56 38.12
CA THR A 354 -12.75 24.54 39.30
C THR A 354 -11.56 23.62 39.06
N ALA A 355 -11.83 22.44 38.49
CA ALA A 355 -10.80 21.46 38.14
C ALA A 355 -9.77 22.03 37.16
N CYS A 356 -10.24 22.64 36.06
CA CYS A 356 -9.37 23.21 35.03
C CYS A 356 -8.60 24.45 35.51
N HIS A 357 -9.14 25.21 36.47
CA HIS A 357 -8.45 26.37 37.03
C HIS A 357 -7.18 26.00 37.81
N ALA A 358 -7.15 24.81 38.41
CA ALA A 358 -6.00 24.31 39.17
C ALA A 358 -4.89 23.70 38.29
N ILE A 359 -5.14 23.50 36.98
CA ILE A 359 -4.19 22.84 36.07
C ILE A 359 -3.16 23.85 35.57
N THR A 360 -1.89 23.56 35.84
CA THR A 360 -0.75 24.32 35.31
C THR A 360 0.01 23.52 34.26
N ALA A 361 0.77 24.19 33.39
CA ALA A 361 1.56 23.50 32.36
C ALA A 361 2.55 22.49 32.97
N ARG A 362 3.08 22.76 34.17
CA ARG A 362 3.98 21.87 34.92
C ARG A 362 3.31 20.56 35.34
N ALA A 363 1.98 20.56 35.49
CA ALA A 363 1.24 19.35 35.83
C ALA A 363 1.34 18.29 34.73
N PHE A 364 1.54 18.69 33.46
CA PHE A 364 1.74 17.79 32.32
C PHE A 364 3.22 17.50 32.02
N SER A 365 4.08 17.47 33.04
CA SER A 365 5.52 17.18 32.90
C SER A 365 5.84 15.76 32.39
N GLY A 366 4.83 14.91 32.17
CA GLY A 366 4.94 13.66 31.42
C GLY A 366 3.85 13.49 30.35
N ARG A 367 3.82 12.33 29.68
CA ARG A 367 2.83 11.97 28.64
C ARG A 367 1.49 11.43 29.21
N ARG A 368 1.20 11.67 30.49
CA ARG A 368 0.07 11.06 31.19
C ARG A 368 -1.10 12.03 31.34
N ALA A 369 -2.31 11.47 31.31
CA ALA A 369 -3.54 12.18 31.67
C ALA A 369 -3.52 12.59 33.15
N LEU A 370 -4.17 13.71 33.46
CA LEU A 370 -4.34 14.21 34.81
C LEU A 370 -5.76 14.01 35.32
N TYR A 371 -5.90 13.86 36.63
CA TYR A 371 -7.18 13.68 37.33
C TYR A 371 -7.33 14.75 38.43
N PRO A 372 -7.65 16.00 38.05
CA PRO A 372 -7.52 17.19 38.90
C PRO A 372 -8.62 17.39 39.95
N ALA A 373 -9.78 16.73 39.85
CA ALA A 373 -10.92 16.94 40.77
C ALA A 373 -11.60 15.62 41.15
N GLY A 374 -10.82 14.71 41.75
CA GLY A 374 -11.26 13.35 42.05
C GLY A 374 -11.54 12.55 40.78
N GLU A 375 -12.24 11.43 40.91
CA GLU A 375 -12.39 10.51 39.80
C GLU A 375 -13.24 11.08 38.65
N ARG A 376 -13.96 12.22 38.71
CA ARG A 376 -14.94 12.62 37.67
C ARG A 376 -14.42 13.45 36.49
N VAL A 377 -13.20 14.00 36.57
CA VAL A 377 -12.62 14.85 35.52
C VAL A 377 -11.29 14.27 35.07
N ILE A 378 -11.11 14.19 33.75
CA ILE A 378 -9.82 13.87 33.13
C ILE A 378 -9.35 15.05 32.30
N ALA A 379 -8.05 15.32 32.34
CA ALA A 379 -7.40 16.27 31.44
C ALA A 379 -6.34 15.54 30.62
N LEU A 380 -6.55 15.51 29.30
CA LEU A 380 -5.72 14.82 28.32
C LEU A 380 -4.78 15.83 27.64
N PRO A 381 -3.45 15.67 27.74
CA PRO A 381 -2.52 16.60 27.11
C PRO A 381 -2.59 16.52 25.59
N LEU A 382 -2.74 17.66 24.92
CA LEU A 382 -2.66 17.76 23.45
C LEU A 382 -1.21 18.07 23.07
N ARG A 383 -0.56 17.10 22.42
CA ARG A 383 0.86 17.18 22.06
C ARG A 383 1.05 16.89 20.58
N CYS A 384 2.04 17.55 20.00
CA CYS A 384 2.58 17.24 18.67
C CYS A 384 4.09 17.05 18.87
N GLY A 385 4.57 15.80 18.75
CA GLY A 385 5.89 15.40 19.27
C GLY A 385 6.03 15.67 20.77
N GLU A 386 7.14 16.27 21.19
CA GLU A 386 7.39 16.66 22.60
C GLU A 386 6.71 17.98 23.01
N ARG A 387 6.10 18.71 22.07
CA ARG A 387 5.52 20.03 22.32
C ARG A 387 4.10 19.91 22.89
N LEU A 388 3.86 20.48 24.08
CA LEU A 388 2.51 20.64 24.64
C LEU A 388 1.82 21.84 23.99
N LEU A 389 0.69 21.60 23.32
CA LEU A 389 -0.12 22.63 22.66
C LEU A 389 -1.31 23.08 23.51
N GLY A 390 -1.76 22.23 24.43
CA GLY A 390 -2.99 22.43 25.17
C GLY A 390 -3.41 21.20 25.95
N TYR A 391 -4.66 21.16 26.38
CA TYR A 391 -5.28 19.94 26.89
C TYR A 391 -6.78 19.90 26.59
N LEU A 392 -7.30 18.68 26.48
CA LEU A 392 -8.73 18.40 26.40
C LEU A 392 -9.21 17.96 27.79
N ALA A 393 -10.17 18.69 28.35
CA ALA A 393 -10.80 18.37 29.63
C ALA A 393 -12.16 17.71 29.41
N LEU A 394 -12.42 16.59 30.06
CA LEU A 394 -13.69 15.88 30.00
C LEU A 394 -14.22 15.65 31.42
N GLN A 395 -15.50 15.94 31.62
CA GLN A 395 -16.26 15.60 32.83
C GLN A 395 -17.19 14.43 32.53
N TYR A 396 -17.17 13.41 33.37
CA TYR A 396 -18.02 12.23 33.25
C TYR A 396 -19.16 12.21 34.28
N SER A 397 -20.27 11.54 33.93
CA SER A 397 -21.45 11.37 34.80
C SER A 397 -21.24 10.44 36.00
N GLY A 398 -20.14 9.67 36.01
CA GLY A 398 -19.72 8.78 37.10
C GLY A 398 -18.26 8.97 37.49
N GLU A 399 -17.76 8.15 38.43
CA GLU A 399 -16.32 8.07 38.77
C GLU A 399 -15.52 7.61 37.53
N ALA A 400 -14.72 8.47 36.90
CA ALA A 400 -13.97 8.21 35.66
C ALA A 400 -12.87 7.13 35.76
N ARG A 401 -12.55 6.61 36.96
CA ARG A 401 -11.79 5.36 37.10
C ARG A 401 -12.67 4.10 36.96
N ARG A 402 -13.98 4.21 37.17
CA ARG A 402 -14.99 3.15 36.99
C ARG A 402 -15.79 3.29 35.70
N VAL A 403 -15.87 4.48 35.10
CA VAL A 403 -16.38 4.71 33.75
C VAL A 403 -15.43 4.02 32.76
N ALA A 404 -15.97 3.14 31.92
CA ALA A 404 -15.22 2.21 31.10
C ALA A 404 -14.03 2.86 30.34
N PRO A 405 -12.85 2.20 30.25
CA PRO A 405 -11.68 2.68 29.49
C PRO A 405 -11.99 3.11 28.04
N ASP A 406 -13.09 2.61 27.47
CA ASP A 406 -13.58 2.89 26.11
C ASP A 406 -14.13 4.31 25.90
N LEU A 407 -14.40 5.06 26.98
CA LEU A 407 -14.97 6.42 26.93
C LEU A 407 -13.93 7.54 27.00
N VAL A 408 -12.68 7.21 27.34
CA VAL A 408 -11.55 8.14 27.25
C VAL A 408 -11.00 8.06 25.82
N PRO A 409 -10.92 9.18 25.08
CA PRO A 409 -10.23 9.23 23.78
C PRO A 409 -8.84 8.60 23.85
N ASP A 410 -8.53 7.74 22.90
CA ASP A 410 -7.21 7.12 22.83
C ASP A 410 -6.12 8.11 22.40
N ALA A 411 -4.86 7.70 22.57
CA ALA A 411 -3.71 8.54 22.25
C ALA A 411 -3.68 8.97 20.77
N ALA A 412 -4.19 8.14 19.85
CA ALA A 412 -4.24 8.46 18.43
C ALA A 412 -5.27 9.56 18.13
N ALA A 413 -6.44 9.51 18.74
CA ALA A 413 -7.46 10.55 18.61
C ALA A 413 -7.01 11.87 19.25
N VAL A 414 -6.36 11.81 20.41
CA VAL A 414 -5.79 12.99 21.08
C VAL A 414 -4.66 13.60 20.25
N HIS A 415 -3.79 12.77 19.64
CA HIS A 415 -2.71 13.21 18.77
C HIS A 415 -3.24 13.84 17.48
N HIS A 416 -4.19 13.18 16.80
CA HIS A 416 -4.83 13.73 15.60
C HIS A 416 -5.49 15.07 15.91
N LEU A 417 -6.22 15.16 17.03
CA LEU A 417 -6.82 16.41 17.48
C LEU A 417 -5.75 17.49 17.74
N ALA A 418 -4.65 17.16 18.40
CA ALA A 418 -3.57 18.09 18.69
C ALA A 418 -2.91 18.65 17.41
N CYS A 419 -2.66 17.78 16.42
CA CYS A 419 -2.14 18.17 15.11
C CYS A 419 -3.13 19.06 14.34
N SER A 420 -4.41 18.70 14.34
CA SER A 420 -5.47 19.46 13.66
C SER A 420 -5.75 20.82 14.30
N LEU A 421 -5.52 20.98 15.62
CA LEU A 421 -5.76 22.22 16.37
C LEU A 421 -4.55 23.18 16.44
N GLY A 422 -3.37 22.80 15.94
CA GLY A 422 -2.06 23.45 16.18
C GLY A 422 -1.86 24.90 15.67
N TRP A 423 -2.90 25.72 15.54
CA TRP A 423 -2.91 26.89 14.66
C TRP A 423 -2.28 28.21 15.16
N SER A 424 -1.63 28.37 16.32
CA SER A 424 -1.11 29.72 16.68
C SER A 424 -0.06 29.84 17.81
N VAL A 425 1.12 29.24 17.66
CA VAL A 425 2.34 29.78 18.30
C VAL A 425 3.49 29.63 17.30
N GLU A 426 3.83 30.76 16.67
CA GLU A 426 5.12 31.12 16.08
C GLU A 426 6.12 29.96 16.02
N GLY A 427 6.25 29.34 14.85
CA GLY A 427 7.51 28.71 14.47
C GLY A 427 7.96 27.40 15.11
N ALA A 428 7.10 26.45 15.54
CA ALA A 428 7.54 25.04 15.68
C ALA A 428 6.94 24.18 14.54
N ARG A 429 7.43 24.28 13.30
CA ARG A 429 8.59 23.53 12.73
C ARG A 429 10.03 24.02 13.05
N ARG A 430 10.32 24.96 13.95
CA ARG A 430 11.71 25.34 14.30
C ARG A 430 11.97 25.52 15.80
N ALA A 431 12.91 24.74 16.34
CA ALA A 431 14.18 25.25 16.86
C ALA A 431 14.93 24.15 17.67
N VAL A 432 16.04 23.65 17.13
CA VAL A 432 17.27 23.61 17.92
C VAL A 432 17.99 24.93 17.59
N PRO A 433 18.02 25.91 18.49
CA PRO A 433 18.95 27.04 18.46
C PRO A 433 20.28 26.54 19.08
N ASP A 434 21.46 27.07 18.82
CA ASP A 434 21.97 28.22 18.10
C ASP A 434 23.49 27.96 18.10
N GLN A 435 24.16 28.12 16.96
CA GLN A 435 25.46 28.77 16.95
C GLN A 435 25.78 29.16 15.51
N ARG A 436 25.56 30.45 15.26
CA ARG A 436 25.92 31.20 14.05
C ARG A 436 27.34 30.86 13.59
N PRO A 437 27.54 30.81 12.26
CA PRO A 437 28.54 31.70 11.71
C PRO A 437 27.95 32.67 10.70
N ILE A 438 28.51 33.85 10.80
CA ILE A 438 28.30 35.06 10.00
C ILE A 438 28.36 34.77 8.51
N MET A 439 27.47 35.47 7.79
CA MET A 439 27.38 35.57 6.33
C MET A 439 28.74 35.61 5.62
N LYS A 440 28.84 34.84 4.53
CA LYS A 440 29.66 35.18 3.37
C LYS A 440 28.81 35.16 2.10
N PRO A 441 29.13 36.02 1.12
CA PRO A 441 28.33 36.22 -0.09
C PRO A 441 28.41 35.02 -1.03
N ILE A 442 27.35 34.92 -1.84
CA ILE A 442 27.03 33.94 -2.89
C ILE A 442 28.29 33.27 -3.46
N GLU A 443 28.52 32.01 -3.11
CA GLU A 443 29.37 31.12 -3.89
C GLU A 443 28.52 30.16 -4.72
N THR A 444 28.85 30.16 -5.99
CA THR A 444 28.50 29.25 -7.07
C THR A 444 28.64 27.79 -6.66
N GLY A 445 27.54 27.05 -6.75
CA GLY A 445 27.55 25.60 -6.61
C GLY A 445 26.49 24.98 -7.49
N ILE A 446 26.93 24.24 -8.51
CA ILE A 446 26.11 23.46 -9.45
C ILE A 446 25.27 22.37 -8.73
N GLU A 447 25.52 22.16 -7.42
CA GLU A 447 24.97 21.09 -6.57
C GLU A 447 23.45 21.11 -6.34
N GLY A 448 22.74 22.16 -6.76
CA GLY A 448 21.29 22.26 -6.58
C GLY A 448 20.41 21.69 -7.69
N TYR A 449 20.98 21.13 -8.78
CA TYR A 449 20.23 20.84 -10.02
C TYR A 449 20.13 19.36 -10.40
N VAL A 450 20.73 18.45 -9.63
CA VAL A 450 20.87 17.01 -9.96
C VAL A 450 19.58 16.20 -9.71
N GLY A 451 18.46 16.81 -9.30
CA GLY A 451 17.22 16.11 -8.96
C GLY A 451 16.04 16.26 -9.93
N ASP A 452 16.16 17.02 -11.02
CA ASP A 452 15.01 17.62 -11.77
C ASP A 452 14.62 16.93 -13.11
N ASN A 453 15.10 15.73 -13.41
CA ASN A 453 14.97 15.08 -14.75
C ASN A 453 15.46 15.98 -15.91
N MET A 454 16.44 16.87 -15.67
CA MET A 454 17.12 17.66 -16.71
C MET A 454 18.35 16.98 -17.31
N GLU A 455 18.65 15.75 -16.88
CA GLU A 455 19.88 15.00 -17.21
C GLU A 455 20.18 15.04 -18.71
N GLY A 456 19.20 14.72 -19.58
CA GLY A 456 19.42 14.74 -21.03
C GLY A 456 19.80 16.10 -21.64
N ALA A 457 19.26 17.22 -21.14
CA ALA A 457 19.57 18.56 -21.69
C ALA A 457 20.88 19.12 -21.13
N VAL A 458 21.21 18.78 -19.88
CA VAL A 458 22.47 19.17 -19.24
C VAL A 458 23.62 18.37 -19.86
N ASP A 459 23.47 17.06 -20.07
CA ASP A 459 24.49 16.22 -20.70
C ASP A 459 24.81 16.68 -22.12
N GLN A 460 23.79 17.04 -22.90
CA GLN A 460 23.98 17.64 -24.22
C GLN A 460 24.70 18.99 -24.15
N ALA A 461 24.39 19.83 -23.16
CA ALA A 461 25.05 21.12 -22.97
C ALA A 461 26.54 20.96 -22.60
N LEU A 462 26.86 20.02 -21.70
CA LEU A 462 28.23 19.68 -21.33
C LEU A 462 29.02 19.19 -22.57
N PHE A 463 28.43 18.28 -23.35
CA PHE A 463 29.05 17.78 -24.57
C PHE A 463 29.28 18.87 -25.62
N LEU A 464 28.27 19.70 -25.88
CA LEU A 464 28.34 20.75 -26.90
C LEU A 464 29.22 21.94 -26.48
N ALA A 465 29.50 22.13 -25.19
CA ALA A 465 30.39 23.20 -24.71
C ALA A 465 31.79 23.11 -25.32
N GLY A 466 32.34 21.91 -25.47
CA GLY A 466 33.68 21.67 -26.04
C GLY A 466 33.81 21.88 -27.56
N LEU A 467 32.71 22.07 -28.29
CA LEU A 467 32.71 22.17 -29.76
C LEU A 467 32.65 23.62 -30.26
N ASP A 468 33.45 24.01 -31.26
CA ASP A 468 33.38 25.35 -31.89
C ASP A 468 32.26 25.45 -32.93
N ILE A 469 31.02 25.21 -32.51
CA ILE A 469 29.81 25.31 -33.33
C ILE A 469 28.75 26.21 -32.68
N PRO A 470 27.90 26.87 -33.48
CA PRO A 470 26.71 27.55 -32.96
C PRO A 470 25.71 26.56 -32.38
N VAL A 471 25.18 26.85 -31.19
CA VAL A 471 24.23 25.96 -30.48
C VAL A 471 22.84 26.59 -30.43
N ALA A 472 21.82 25.84 -30.85
CA ALA A 472 20.43 26.18 -30.61
C ALA A 472 19.95 25.56 -29.29
N ILE A 473 19.26 26.34 -28.47
CA ILE A 473 18.52 25.84 -27.32
C ILE A 473 17.04 26.12 -27.56
N VAL A 474 16.25 25.06 -27.60
CA VAL A 474 14.84 25.06 -27.96
C VAL A 474 14.00 24.71 -26.75
N GLY A 475 12.85 25.36 -26.63
CA GLY A 475 11.88 25.05 -25.59
C GLY A 475 10.94 26.22 -25.39
N SER A 476 9.80 25.98 -24.78
CA SER A 476 8.78 27.01 -24.58
C SER A 476 9.29 28.18 -23.71
N ARG A 477 8.54 29.28 -23.68
CA ARG A 477 8.90 30.44 -22.84
C ARG A 477 8.99 30.01 -21.37
N GLY A 478 10.05 30.42 -20.69
CA GLY A 478 10.23 30.22 -19.25
C GLY A 478 10.73 28.84 -18.81
N THR A 479 11.14 27.95 -19.71
CA THR A 479 11.62 26.60 -19.35
C THR A 479 13.01 26.54 -18.72
N GLY A 480 13.75 27.66 -18.72
CA GLY A 480 15.12 27.72 -18.21
C GLY A 480 16.22 27.69 -19.28
N LYS A 481 15.92 27.95 -20.56
CA LYS A 481 16.91 27.92 -21.65
C LYS A 481 18.22 28.71 -21.40
N MET A 482 18.12 29.85 -20.70
CA MET A 482 19.30 30.65 -20.37
C MET A 482 20.20 29.97 -19.32
N TYR A 483 19.64 29.15 -18.44
CA TYR A 483 20.42 28.33 -17.51
C TYR A 483 21.30 27.33 -18.27
N VAL A 484 20.73 26.65 -19.26
CA VAL A 484 21.47 25.75 -20.16
C VAL A 484 22.57 26.50 -20.93
N ALA A 485 22.29 27.72 -21.42
CA ALA A 485 23.30 28.56 -22.06
C ALA A 485 24.45 28.95 -21.12
N ARG A 486 24.16 29.16 -19.83
CA ARG A 486 25.18 29.45 -18.81
C ARG A 486 26.05 28.24 -18.49
N ILE A 487 25.50 27.03 -18.52
CA ILE A 487 26.30 25.79 -18.42
C ILE A 487 27.28 25.73 -19.59
N ILE A 488 26.79 25.90 -20.82
CA ILE A 488 27.66 25.92 -22.02
C ILE A 488 28.78 26.95 -21.86
N HIS A 489 28.45 28.15 -21.39
CA HIS A 489 29.43 29.22 -21.18
C HIS A 489 30.49 28.86 -20.13
N ALA A 490 30.07 28.37 -18.96
CA ALA A 490 30.96 27.99 -17.87
C ALA A 490 31.91 26.87 -18.30
N GLU A 491 31.38 25.83 -18.93
CA GLU A 491 32.18 24.70 -19.43
C GLU A 491 33.07 25.06 -20.63
N SER A 492 32.72 26.12 -21.38
CA SER A 492 33.60 26.66 -22.43
C SER A 492 34.77 27.49 -21.85
N GLY A 493 34.94 27.53 -20.52
CA GLY A 493 35.97 28.31 -19.84
C GLY A 493 35.64 29.81 -19.74
N GLY A 494 34.37 30.17 -19.93
CA GLY A 494 33.91 31.55 -19.87
C GLY A 494 33.78 32.07 -18.43
N THR A 495 34.13 33.34 -18.24
CA THR A 495 33.90 34.08 -16.98
C THR A 495 32.66 34.96 -17.11
N GLU A 496 32.02 35.37 -16.01
CA GLU A 496 30.77 36.16 -16.06
C GLU A 496 30.83 37.41 -16.97
N GLN A 497 32.00 38.07 -17.04
CA GLN A 497 32.21 39.26 -17.87
C GLN A 497 32.28 38.97 -19.37
N THR A 498 32.45 37.70 -19.74
CA THR A 498 32.56 37.21 -21.12
C THR A 498 31.26 36.62 -21.66
N LEU A 499 30.19 36.60 -20.87
CA LEU A 499 28.84 36.25 -21.32
C LEU A 499 28.11 37.51 -21.79
N VAL A 500 27.81 37.61 -23.08
CA VAL A 500 27.08 38.74 -23.66
C VAL A 500 25.71 38.29 -24.14
N GLU A 501 24.66 38.79 -23.51
CA GLU A 501 23.28 38.56 -23.91
C GLU A 501 22.83 39.64 -24.91
N ILE A 502 22.27 39.21 -26.04
CA ILE A 502 21.70 40.09 -27.08
C ILE A 502 20.21 39.76 -27.18
N ASP A 503 19.37 40.60 -26.59
CA ASP A 503 17.91 40.45 -26.67
C ASP A 503 17.37 41.05 -27.96
N CYS A 504 16.99 40.18 -28.90
CA CYS A 504 16.55 40.63 -30.22
C CYS A 504 15.15 41.28 -30.19
N ARG A 505 14.43 41.21 -29.07
CA ARG A 505 13.13 41.86 -28.87
C ARG A 505 13.22 43.37 -28.68
N GLU A 506 14.39 43.86 -28.25
CA GLU A 506 14.56 45.27 -27.90
C GLU A 506 14.73 46.16 -29.13
N PHE A 507 15.12 45.57 -30.27
CA PHE A 507 15.37 46.32 -31.50
C PHE A 507 14.07 46.81 -32.13
N ARG A 508 13.95 48.14 -32.24
CA ARG A 508 12.77 48.78 -32.85
C ARG A 508 12.93 49.01 -34.34
N SER A 509 14.15 48.95 -34.85
CA SER A 509 14.45 49.13 -36.27
C SER A 509 15.54 48.20 -36.77
N ARG A 510 15.47 47.89 -38.07
CA ARG A 510 16.50 47.11 -38.78
C ARG A 510 17.90 47.69 -38.60
N GLY A 511 18.08 49.00 -38.77
CA GLY A 511 19.40 49.65 -38.71
C GLY A 511 20.03 49.61 -37.32
N GLU A 512 19.21 49.66 -36.27
CA GLU A 512 19.65 49.52 -34.88
C GLU A 512 20.15 48.10 -34.59
N ALA A 513 19.36 47.09 -34.96
CA ALA A 513 19.71 45.69 -34.81
C ALA A 513 21.03 45.36 -35.52
N GLU A 514 21.16 45.75 -36.80
CA GLU A 514 22.37 45.48 -37.57
C GLU A 514 23.61 46.15 -36.96
N LYS A 515 23.52 47.41 -36.51
CA LYS A 515 24.65 48.11 -35.89
C LYS A 515 25.06 47.47 -34.56
N ARG A 516 24.09 47.10 -33.71
CA ARG A 516 24.38 46.49 -32.40
C ARG A 516 25.00 45.11 -32.57
N ILE A 517 24.40 44.26 -33.40
CA ILE A 517 24.86 42.90 -33.64
C ILE A 517 26.26 42.90 -34.27
N ALA A 518 26.50 43.72 -35.29
CA ALA A 518 27.83 43.83 -35.90
C ALA A 518 28.89 44.27 -34.89
N ARG A 519 28.58 45.23 -34.01
CA ARG A 519 29.50 45.70 -32.97
C ARG A 519 29.86 44.58 -31.98
N GLU A 520 28.87 43.81 -31.54
CA GLU A 520 29.11 42.71 -30.59
C GLU A 520 29.87 41.55 -31.24
N LEU A 521 29.58 41.22 -32.51
CA LEU A 521 30.33 40.23 -33.27
C LEU A 521 31.81 40.61 -33.41
N VAL A 522 32.13 41.89 -33.67
CA VAL A 522 33.52 42.37 -33.74
C VAL A 522 34.22 42.31 -32.37
N ARG A 523 33.47 42.48 -31.28
CA ARG A 523 33.99 42.49 -29.90
C ARG A 523 33.84 41.14 -29.19
N ALA A 524 33.59 40.08 -29.95
CA ALA A 524 33.20 38.77 -29.42
C ALA A 524 34.40 37.89 -28.99
N GLN A 525 35.63 38.36 -29.15
CA GLN A 525 36.82 37.55 -28.89
C GLN A 525 36.82 36.97 -27.48
N GLY A 526 36.86 35.64 -27.41
CA GLY A 526 36.87 34.90 -26.14
C GLY A 526 35.55 35.01 -25.35
N LYS A 527 34.46 35.42 -26.01
CA LYS A 527 33.15 35.60 -25.39
C LYS A 527 32.15 34.55 -25.86
N THR A 528 31.11 34.38 -25.06
CA THR A 528 29.90 33.67 -25.46
C THR A 528 28.81 34.70 -25.76
N LEU A 529 28.38 34.76 -27.01
CA LEU A 529 27.25 35.58 -27.42
C LEU A 529 25.97 34.76 -27.38
N VAL A 530 24.99 35.19 -26.59
CA VAL A 530 23.68 34.55 -26.47
C VAL A 530 22.61 35.41 -27.14
N PHE A 531 22.11 34.96 -28.28
CA PHE A 531 21.00 35.61 -28.99
C PHE A 531 19.66 35.12 -28.44
N LYS A 532 18.90 36.02 -27.81
CA LYS A 532 17.56 35.72 -27.27
C LYS A 532 16.51 36.08 -28.31
N SER A 533 15.70 35.10 -28.70
CA SER A 533 14.62 35.27 -29.68
C SER A 533 15.04 35.85 -31.05
N PRO A 534 16.10 35.34 -31.70
CA PRO A 534 16.58 35.89 -32.98
C PRO A 534 15.57 35.74 -34.15
N HIS A 535 14.57 34.86 -34.03
CA HIS A 535 13.44 34.75 -34.95
C HIS A 535 12.57 36.04 -34.99
N LEU A 536 12.70 36.95 -34.02
CA LEU A 536 11.98 38.23 -34.04
C LEU A 536 12.71 39.33 -34.80
N LEU A 537 13.96 39.08 -35.24
CA LEU A 537 14.68 40.01 -36.10
C LEU A 537 14.01 40.09 -37.48
N HIS A 538 14.10 41.24 -38.14
CA HIS A 538 13.68 41.32 -39.54
C HIS A 538 14.44 40.31 -40.41
N ALA A 539 13.76 39.67 -41.36
CA ALA A 539 14.34 38.63 -42.22
C ALA A 539 15.66 39.05 -42.91
N ALA A 540 15.77 40.33 -43.30
CA ALA A 540 17.02 40.86 -43.88
C ALA A 540 18.18 40.87 -42.87
N VAL A 541 17.92 41.17 -41.59
CA VAL A 541 18.89 41.10 -40.50
C VAL A 541 19.23 39.65 -40.17
N GLN A 542 18.24 38.76 -40.14
CA GLN A 542 18.46 37.32 -39.95
C GLN A 542 19.39 36.76 -41.03
N ASN A 543 19.12 37.07 -42.31
CA ASN A 543 19.95 36.63 -43.44
C ASN A 543 21.35 37.25 -43.42
N LYS A 544 21.49 38.49 -42.94
CA LYS A 544 22.80 39.15 -42.77
C LYS A 544 23.60 38.52 -41.63
N LEU A 545 22.96 38.27 -40.48
CA LEU A 545 23.56 37.57 -39.35
C LEU A 545 23.99 36.16 -39.74
N ALA A 546 23.13 35.41 -40.43
CA ALA A 546 23.45 34.08 -40.94
C ALA A 546 24.69 34.11 -41.83
N ARG A 547 24.76 35.05 -42.77
CA ARG A 547 25.94 35.24 -43.63
C ARG A 547 27.19 35.57 -42.81
N GLN A 548 27.10 36.49 -41.86
CA GLN A 548 28.23 36.90 -41.01
C GLN A 548 28.77 35.75 -40.14
N ILE A 549 27.89 34.89 -39.60
CA ILE A 549 28.31 33.71 -38.83
C ILE A 549 28.96 32.68 -39.75
N SER A 550 28.33 32.35 -40.88
CA SER A 550 28.83 31.35 -41.82
C SER A 550 30.15 31.76 -42.47
N SER A 551 30.29 33.03 -42.88
CA SER A 551 31.50 33.54 -43.53
C SER A 551 32.59 33.98 -42.54
N ARG A 552 32.26 34.05 -41.23
CA ARG A 552 33.09 34.63 -40.17
C ARG A 552 33.65 36.02 -40.53
N THR A 553 32.90 36.83 -41.28
CA THR A 553 33.29 38.18 -41.74
C THR A 553 32.11 39.15 -41.69
N LEU A 554 32.39 40.46 -41.54
CA LEU A 554 31.38 41.50 -41.71
C LEU A 554 31.11 41.73 -43.21
N ALA A 555 29.93 41.28 -43.67
CA ALA A 555 29.54 41.25 -45.08
C ALA A 555 29.44 42.63 -45.80
N ASP A 556 29.44 43.76 -45.06
CA ASP A 556 29.10 45.09 -45.61
C ASP A 556 30.27 46.09 -45.54
N VAL A 557 31.47 45.66 -45.18
CA VAL A 557 32.67 46.53 -45.06
C VAL A 557 33.72 46.08 -46.08
N SER A 558 34.22 47.03 -46.88
CA SER A 558 35.34 46.80 -47.80
C SER A 558 36.55 47.63 -47.34
N PRO A 559 37.71 47.02 -47.05
CA PRO A 559 38.00 45.58 -47.11
C PRO A 559 37.28 44.76 -46.00
N PRO A 560 37.06 43.44 -46.22
CA PRO A 560 36.28 42.60 -45.31
C PRO A 560 36.95 42.48 -43.94
N THR A 561 36.20 42.79 -42.90
CA THR A 561 36.64 42.63 -41.51
C THR A 561 36.31 41.22 -41.01
N TYR A 562 37.32 40.45 -40.61
CA TYR A 562 37.13 39.11 -40.03
C TYR A 562 36.60 39.18 -38.60
N LEU A 563 35.70 38.27 -38.25
CA LEU A 563 35.14 38.16 -36.91
C LEU A 563 36.03 37.28 -36.02
N PRO A 564 36.28 37.69 -34.76
CA PRO A 564 37.03 36.87 -33.82
C PRO A 564 36.25 35.63 -33.39
N GLN A 565 36.96 34.61 -32.88
CA GLN A 565 36.35 33.38 -32.38
C GLN A 565 35.52 33.65 -31.12
N ALA A 566 34.29 33.14 -31.13
CA ALA A 566 33.32 33.31 -30.06
C ALA A 566 32.35 32.13 -30.03
N LYS A 567 31.91 31.75 -28.84
CA LYS A 567 30.85 30.75 -28.68
C LYS A 567 29.50 31.40 -28.98
N LEU A 568 28.75 30.86 -29.93
CA LEU A 568 27.45 31.41 -30.32
C LEU A 568 26.32 30.50 -29.82
N VAL A 569 25.38 31.07 -29.08
CA VAL A 569 24.20 30.35 -28.58
C VAL A 569 22.95 31.12 -28.97
N ALA A 570 21.92 30.43 -29.45
CA ALA A 570 20.65 31.03 -29.81
C ALA A 570 19.49 30.36 -29.08
N LEU A 571 18.59 31.16 -28.50
CA LEU A 571 17.43 30.66 -27.76
C LEU A 571 16.17 30.80 -28.59
N PHE A 572 15.51 29.67 -28.85
CA PHE A 572 14.28 29.61 -29.64
C PHE A 572 13.09 29.15 -28.79
N PRO A 573 11.87 29.64 -29.09
CA PRO A 573 10.65 29.26 -28.38
C PRO A 573 10.09 27.91 -28.85
N ASP A 574 10.48 27.46 -30.04
CA ASP A 574 9.98 26.27 -30.72
C ASP A 574 11.06 25.74 -31.68
N THR A 575 10.85 24.55 -32.24
CA THR A 575 11.79 23.89 -33.15
C THR A 575 12.10 24.77 -34.36
N LEU A 576 13.36 24.72 -34.83
CA LEU A 576 13.80 25.53 -35.97
C LEU A 576 12.96 25.25 -37.22
N ALA A 577 12.61 23.98 -37.47
CA ALA A 577 11.77 23.57 -38.58
C ALA A 577 10.37 24.22 -38.52
N GLN A 578 9.76 24.27 -37.33
CA GLN A 578 8.46 24.90 -37.13
C GLN A 578 8.53 26.41 -37.36
N LEU A 579 9.56 27.09 -36.86
CA LEU A 579 9.75 28.54 -37.03
C LEU A 579 10.03 28.93 -38.49
N VAL A 580 10.71 28.07 -39.25
CA VAL A 580 10.89 28.27 -40.70
C VAL A 580 9.56 28.11 -41.43
N ARG A 581 8.80 27.06 -41.11
CA ARG A 581 7.49 26.78 -41.73
C ARG A 581 6.49 27.90 -41.50
N THR A 582 6.49 28.52 -40.32
CA THR A 582 5.61 29.66 -39.99
C THR A 582 6.12 31.01 -40.48
N GLY A 583 7.29 31.06 -41.12
CA GLY A 583 7.88 32.29 -41.66
C GLY A 583 8.54 33.20 -40.62
N GLY A 584 8.63 32.78 -39.35
CA GLY A 584 9.29 33.53 -38.28
C GLY A 584 10.82 33.44 -38.34
N LEU A 585 11.38 32.40 -38.97
CA LEU A 585 12.82 32.22 -39.09
C LEU A 585 13.21 31.97 -40.54
N THR A 586 14.22 32.67 -41.05
CA THR A 586 14.69 32.41 -42.40
C THR A 586 15.46 31.08 -42.46
N PRO A 587 15.32 30.29 -43.54
CA PRO A 587 16.08 29.06 -43.70
C PRO A 587 17.59 29.25 -43.56
N ALA A 588 18.09 30.42 -43.99
CA ALA A 588 19.50 30.78 -43.87
C ALA A 588 19.98 30.84 -42.41
N LEU A 589 19.24 31.51 -41.51
CA LEU A 589 19.62 31.59 -40.10
C LEU A 589 19.35 30.27 -39.36
N ALA A 590 18.26 29.57 -39.71
CA ALA A 590 17.98 28.24 -39.16
C ALA A 590 19.11 27.25 -39.46
N GLY A 591 19.62 27.24 -40.69
CA GLY A 591 20.69 26.33 -41.11
C GLY A 591 22.00 26.51 -40.33
N VAL A 592 22.31 27.74 -39.88
CA VAL A 592 23.52 28.02 -39.08
C VAL A 592 23.46 27.37 -37.69
N PHE A 593 22.26 27.26 -37.12
CA PHE A 593 22.04 26.74 -35.76
C PHE A 593 21.45 25.32 -35.75
N ALA A 594 21.27 24.68 -36.90
CA ALA A 594 20.58 23.39 -37.03
C ALA A 594 21.41 22.17 -36.60
N GLY A 595 22.70 22.34 -36.28
CA GLY A 595 23.63 21.23 -36.03
C GLY A 595 23.15 20.24 -34.96
N TYR A 596 23.03 20.70 -33.71
CA TYR A 596 22.55 19.90 -32.58
C TYR A 596 21.72 20.78 -31.63
N PRO A 597 20.39 20.90 -31.85
CA PRO A 597 19.54 21.67 -30.96
C PRO A 597 19.32 20.94 -29.63
N ILE A 598 19.51 21.65 -28.52
CA ILE A 598 19.22 21.15 -27.17
C ILE A 598 17.76 21.45 -26.84
N GLU A 599 16.98 20.40 -26.53
CA GLU A 599 15.58 20.54 -26.15
C GLU A 599 15.42 20.64 -24.62
N VAL A 600 14.79 21.72 -24.16
CA VAL A 600 14.53 21.93 -22.73
C VAL A 600 13.05 21.67 -22.46
N PRO A 601 12.70 20.59 -21.72
CA PRO A 601 11.32 20.21 -21.48
C PRO A 601 10.61 21.27 -20.62
N PRO A 602 9.29 21.46 -20.77
CA PRO A 602 8.53 22.35 -19.90
C PRO A 602 8.50 21.83 -18.45
N ILE A 603 8.17 22.73 -17.51
CA ILE A 603 8.15 22.39 -16.07
C ILE A 603 7.00 21.44 -15.73
N ARG A 604 5.92 21.43 -16.54
CA ARG A 604 4.77 20.53 -16.37
C ARG A 604 5.10 19.04 -16.60
N ASP A 605 6.10 18.76 -17.43
CA ASP A 605 6.59 17.40 -17.68
C ASP A 605 7.60 16.99 -16.57
N ARG A 606 7.89 17.90 -15.64
CA ARG A 606 8.84 17.77 -14.53
C ARG A 606 8.17 18.11 -13.19
N LYS A 607 7.04 17.47 -12.88
CA LYS A 607 6.20 17.81 -11.72
C LYS A 607 6.93 17.75 -10.37
N GLN A 608 7.94 16.87 -10.23
CA GLN A 608 8.79 16.79 -9.04
C GLN A 608 9.70 18.02 -8.85
N ALA A 609 9.98 18.78 -9.92
CA ALA A 609 10.81 19.99 -9.91
C ALA A 609 10.01 21.26 -9.56
N VAL A 610 8.68 21.23 -9.71
CA VAL A 610 7.79 22.40 -9.54
C VAL A 610 7.95 23.04 -8.16
N LEU A 611 7.83 22.26 -7.07
CA LEU A 611 7.96 22.80 -5.72
C LEU A 611 9.39 23.19 -5.38
N ARG A 612 10.38 22.41 -5.84
CA ARG A 612 11.80 22.76 -5.65
C ARG A 612 12.12 24.12 -6.26
N TRP A 613 11.64 24.38 -7.48
CA TRP A 613 11.80 25.68 -8.13
C TRP A 613 11.00 26.78 -7.45
N ALA A 614 9.76 26.52 -7.04
CA ALA A 614 8.93 27.49 -6.33
C ALA A 614 9.61 27.94 -5.03
N HIS A 615 10.09 27.00 -4.20
CA HIS A 615 10.79 27.32 -2.95
C HIS A 615 12.12 28.03 -3.19
N LYS A 616 12.87 27.62 -4.21
CA LYS A 616 14.12 28.27 -4.59
C LYS A 616 13.89 29.70 -5.05
N ILE A 617 12.88 29.94 -5.88
CA ILE A 617 12.50 31.28 -6.33
C ILE A 617 12.05 32.11 -5.13
N LEU A 618 11.14 31.60 -4.29
CA LEU A 618 10.66 32.30 -3.11
C LEU A 618 11.81 32.71 -2.19
N GLY A 619 12.73 31.79 -1.90
CA GLY A 619 13.89 32.08 -1.06
C GLY A 619 14.78 33.20 -1.62
N GLN A 620 14.97 33.24 -2.95
CA GLN A 620 15.72 34.31 -3.62
C GLN A 620 14.98 35.66 -3.55
N GLU A 621 13.70 35.66 -3.86
CA GLU A 621 12.87 36.87 -3.99
C GLU A 621 12.55 37.50 -2.61
N VAL A 622 12.38 36.69 -1.57
CA VAL A 622 12.24 37.13 -0.16
C VAL A 622 13.52 37.78 0.35
N ALA A 623 14.68 37.16 0.08
CA ALA A 623 15.98 37.68 0.52
C ALA A 623 16.31 39.04 -0.12
N GLN A 624 15.85 39.31 -1.34
CA GLN A 624 16.07 40.58 -2.04
C GLN A 624 15.10 41.68 -1.60
N ARG A 625 13.85 41.34 -1.26
CA ARG A 625 12.80 42.32 -0.89
C ARG A 625 12.67 42.57 0.62
N ALA A 626 13.40 41.82 1.46
CA ALA A 626 13.26 41.84 2.92
C ALA A 626 11.80 41.58 3.37
N SER A 627 11.08 40.73 2.63
CA SER A 627 9.69 40.36 2.93
C SER A 627 9.61 39.42 4.14
N ALA A 628 8.52 39.51 4.91
CA ALA A 628 8.26 38.62 6.05
C ALA A 628 7.81 37.20 5.64
N VAL A 629 7.57 36.97 4.35
CA VAL A 629 7.13 35.70 3.77
C VAL A 629 8.22 34.63 3.93
N ARG A 630 7.85 33.46 4.47
CA ARG A 630 8.76 32.37 4.86
C ARG A 630 8.60 31.11 4.02
N GLY A 631 7.49 30.98 3.30
CA GLY A 631 7.14 29.77 2.58
C GLY A 631 5.78 29.85 1.91
N PHE A 632 5.38 28.75 1.32
CA PHE A 632 4.04 28.55 0.79
C PHE A 632 3.20 27.78 1.81
N THR A 633 1.89 27.95 1.78
CA THR A 633 1.00 27.03 2.49
C THR A 633 0.93 25.69 1.75
N PRO A 634 0.59 24.58 2.41
CA PRO A 634 0.43 23.28 1.75
C PRO A 634 -0.55 23.34 0.56
N ASP A 635 -1.63 24.11 0.68
CA ASP A 635 -2.59 24.31 -0.41
C ASP A 635 -1.98 25.07 -1.59
N ALA A 636 -1.11 26.06 -1.32
CA ALA A 636 -0.39 26.78 -2.37
C ALA A 636 0.57 25.85 -3.10
N GLU A 637 1.26 24.96 -2.37
CA GLU A 637 2.13 23.94 -2.96
C GLU A 637 1.33 22.93 -3.79
N GLN A 638 0.19 22.47 -3.30
CA GLN A 638 -0.70 21.58 -4.06
C GLN A 638 -1.28 22.27 -5.30
N ALA A 639 -1.71 23.54 -5.21
CA ALA A 639 -2.18 24.32 -6.34
C ALA A 639 -1.07 24.51 -7.39
N MET A 640 0.16 24.75 -6.94
CA MET A 640 1.34 24.82 -7.81
C MET A 640 1.64 23.47 -8.49
N LEU A 641 1.50 22.33 -7.82
CA LEU A 641 1.69 20.98 -8.40
C LEU A 641 0.61 20.60 -9.43
N LEU A 642 -0.61 21.11 -9.25
CA LEU A 642 -1.75 20.87 -10.15
C LEU A 642 -1.82 21.85 -11.32
N HIS A 643 -1.11 22.98 -11.27
CA HIS A 643 -1.09 23.98 -12.35
C HIS A 643 -0.19 23.54 -13.51
N ASP A 644 -0.66 23.74 -14.75
CA ASP A 644 0.06 23.30 -15.96
C ASP A 644 1.24 24.21 -16.34
N TRP A 645 1.41 25.34 -15.64
CA TRP A 645 2.48 26.33 -15.84
C TRP A 645 2.77 26.65 -17.32
N PRO A 646 1.81 27.18 -18.09
CA PRO A 646 2.00 27.50 -19.50
C PRO A 646 3.19 28.44 -19.79
N GLY A 647 3.53 29.33 -18.86
CA GLY A 647 4.72 30.20 -18.90
C GLY A 647 5.92 29.68 -18.08
N ASN A 648 5.85 28.43 -17.63
CA ASN A 648 6.90 27.67 -16.93
C ASN A 648 7.48 28.42 -15.71
N ILE A 649 8.79 28.31 -15.48
CA ILE A 649 9.48 28.89 -14.31
C ILE A 649 9.34 30.43 -14.29
N SER A 650 9.21 31.08 -15.45
CA SER A 650 8.99 32.53 -15.53
C SER A 650 7.61 32.94 -15.03
N GLU A 651 6.56 32.21 -15.39
CA GLU A 651 5.21 32.43 -14.84
C GLU A 651 5.21 32.15 -13.35
N MET A 652 5.80 31.03 -12.91
CA MET A 652 5.92 30.68 -11.49
C MET A 652 6.60 31.79 -10.69
N ARG A 653 7.73 32.32 -11.17
CA ARG A 653 8.39 33.45 -10.53
C ARG A 653 7.51 34.69 -10.50
N GLN A 654 6.79 35.00 -11.58
CA GLN A 654 5.91 36.15 -11.60
C GLN A 654 4.77 36.00 -10.58
N CYS A 655 4.12 34.84 -10.52
CA CYS A 655 3.08 34.55 -9.53
C CYS A 655 3.60 34.72 -8.10
N ILE A 656 4.82 34.25 -7.82
CA ILE A 656 5.46 34.40 -6.50
C ILE A 656 5.78 35.86 -6.20
N VAL A 657 6.36 36.59 -7.15
CA VAL A 657 6.68 38.02 -6.98
C VAL A 657 5.41 38.85 -6.76
N ASP A 658 4.39 38.65 -7.58
CA ASP A 658 3.11 39.33 -7.45
C ASP A 658 2.45 39.05 -6.09
N ALA A 659 2.60 37.83 -5.57
CA ALA A 659 2.12 37.45 -4.26
C ALA A 659 2.90 38.14 -3.13
N LEU A 660 4.23 38.23 -3.25
CA LEU A 660 5.09 38.92 -2.29
C LEU A 660 4.82 40.44 -2.23
N ASP A 661 4.49 41.06 -3.36
CA ASP A 661 4.22 42.50 -3.44
C ASP A 661 2.84 42.88 -2.90
N LYS A 662 1.89 41.93 -2.87
CA LYS A 662 0.49 42.16 -2.46
C LYS A 662 0.17 41.67 -1.06
N THR A 663 1.03 40.84 -0.46
CA THR A 663 0.74 40.17 0.80
C THR A 663 1.76 40.52 1.87
N ASP A 664 1.27 40.96 3.03
CA ASP A 664 2.07 41.22 4.23
C ASP A 664 2.15 39.98 5.16
N ARG A 665 1.73 38.82 4.65
CA ARG A 665 1.59 37.57 5.39
C ARG A 665 2.90 36.79 5.39
N GLU A 666 3.12 35.97 6.41
CA GLU A 666 4.34 35.13 6.45
C GLU A 666 4.27 33.89 5.55
N TRP A 667 3.11 33.54 4.98
CA TRP A 667 2.94 32.35 4.14
C TRP A 667 2.05 32.67 2.93
N LEU A 668 2.52 32.36 1.71
CA LEU A 668 1.76 32.59 0.48
C LEU A 668 0.71 31.50 0.28
N THR A 669 -0.54 31.90 0.02
CA THR A 669 -1.68 31.01 -0.23
C THR A 669 -1.97 30.85 -1.73
N PRO A 670 -2.83 29.88 -2.15
CA PRO A 670 -3.23 29.75 -3.56
C PRO A 670 -3.84 31.02 -4.15
N VAL A 671 -4.54 31.80 -3.32
CA VAL A 671 -5.18 33.05 -3.72
C VAL A 671 -4.14 34.15 -3.95
N ASP A 672 -3.14 34.25 -3.07
CA ASP A 672 -2.04 35.20 -3.24
C ASP A 672 -1.26 34.91 -4.54
N LEU A 673 -1.07 33.63 -4.87
CA LEU A 673 -0.42 33.17 -6.10
C LEU A 673 -1.32 33.24 -7.35
N GLY A 674 -2.62 33.52 -7.20
CA GLY A 674 -3.58 33.55 -8.31
C GLY A 674 -3.90 32.18 -8.92
N LEU A 675 -3.69 31.08 -8.19
CA LEU A 675 -3.84 29.70 -8.67
C LEU A 675 -5.13 29.01 -8.20
N PHE A 676 -6.06 29.77 -7.63
CA PHE A 676 -7.33 29.24 -7.10
C PHE A 676 -8.29 28.83 -8.23
N ARG A 677 -8.66 27.54 -8.33
CA ARG A 677 -9.74 27.04 -9.20
C ARG A 677 -11.03 26.88 -8.38
N GLY A 678 -11.83 27.95 -8.34
CA GLY A 678 -13.16 27.95 -7.74
C GLY A 678 -14.04 29.02 -8.39
N LEU A 679 -15.28 28.63 -8.69
CA LEU A 679 -16.39 29.34 -9.34
C LEU A 679 -16.19 30.85 -9.53
N SER A 680 -16.18 31.28 -10.79
CA SER A 680 -16.51 32.68 -11.12
C SER A 680 -17.87 33.01 -10.51
N PRO A 681 -18.10 34.24 -10.01
CA PRO A 681 -19.28 34.60 -9.21
C PRO A 681 -20.65 34.40 -9.89
N GLU A 682 -20.67 34.01 -11.17
CA GLU A 682 -21.87 33.97 -12.02
C GLU A 682 -22.36 32.58 -12.43
N GLY A 683 -21.83 31.48 -11.87
CA GLY A 683 -22.54 30.20 -11.82
C GLY A 683 -23.08 29.62 -13.15
N GLY A 684 -22.23 29.44 -14.16
CA GLY A 684 -22.59 28.69 -15.38
C GLY A 684 -21.48 27.75 -15.86
N THR A 685 -21.78 26.47 -16.03
CA THR A 685 -20.94 25.48 -16.72
C THR A 685 -21.51 25.15 -18.11
N PRO A 686 -20.70 25.04 -19.18
CA PRO A 686 -21.14 24.35 -20.40
C PRO A 686 -21.03 22.83 -20.24
N SER A 687 -22.06 22.16 -20.78
CA SER A 687 -22.36 20.73 -20.76
C SER A 687 -21.81 20.00 -21.99
N VAL A 688 -21.45 18.70 -21.85
CA VAL A 688 -21.82 17.63 -22.81
C VAL A 688 -22.09 16.33 -22.03
N ALA A 689 -23.22 15.67 -22.33
CA ALA A 689 -23.81 14.55 -21.59
C ALA A 689 -23.51 13.16 -22.21
N ALA A 690 -23.51 12.12 -21.36
CA ALA A 690 -23.76 10.71 -21.72
C ALA A 690 -24.73 10.08 -20.69
N PRO A 691 -25.57 9.10 -21.07
CA PRO A 691 -26.65 8.61 -20.22
C PRO A 691 -26.17 7.66 -19.10
N PRO A 692 -26.98 7.47 -18.02
CA PRO A 692 -26.57 6.72 -16.84
C PRO A 692 -26.48 5.21 -17.06
N PHE A 693 -25.40 4.66 -16.50
CA PHE A 693 -24.98 3.25 -16.44
C PHE A 693 -26.04 2.21 -16.01
N LEU A 694 -27.10 2.62 -15.32
CA LEU A 694 -28.03 1.71 -14.63
C LEU A 694 -28.98 0.93 -15.55
N THR A 695 -29.04 1.26 -16.85
CA THR A 695 -29.95 0.58 -17.79
C THR A 695 -29.32 -0.60 -18.54
N ALA A 696 -28.00 -0.82 -18.44
CA ALA A 696 -27.29 -1.82 -19.25
C ALA A 696 -26.97 -3.16 -18.53
N ALA A 697 -27.05 -3.22 -17.20
CA ALA A 697 -26.51 -4.37 -16.46
C ALA A 697 -27.53 -5.48 -16.12
N ASN A 698 -28.83 -5.27 -16.33
CA ASN A 698 -29.88 -6.18 -15.84
C ASN A 698 -30.29 -7.32 -16.79
N SER A 699 -29.42 -7.82 -17.66
CA SER A 699 -29.83 -8.88 -18.61
C SER A 699 -28.85 -10.03 -18.83
N ALA A 700 -27.78 -10.20 -18.04
CA ALA A 700 -26.73 -11.18 -18.41
C ALA A 700 -26.24 -12.18 -17.35
N ALA A 701 -26.72 -12.22 -16.11
CA ALA A 701 -26.10 -13.07 -15.07
C ALA A 701 -27.05 -14.06 -14.36
N ALA A 702 -27.70 -14.93 -15.14
CA ALA A 702 -28.39 -16.11 -14.59
C ALA A 702 -27.67 -17.40 -15.04
N ALA A 703 -27.21 -18.18 -14.06
CA ALA A 703 -26.79 -19.61 -14.05
C ALA A 703 -25.29 -19.97 -14.15
N LEU A 704 -24.76 -20.67 -13.11
CA LEU A 704 -23.82 -21.84 -13.10
C LEU A 704 -23.65 -22.43 -11.65
N PRO A 705 -23.23 -23.71 -11.44
CA PRO A 705 -23.42 -24.52 -10.20
C PRO A 705 -22.16 -24.84 -9.33
N ASP A 706 -22.36 -25.22 -8.06
CA ASP A 706 -21.37 -25.47 -6.97
C ASP A 706 -20.51 -26.77 -7.08
N TYR A 707 -19.23 -26.74 -6.62
CA TYR A 707 -18.25 -27.86 -6.59
C TYR A 707 -17.94 -28.36 -5.15
N THR A 708 -17.75 -29.67 -4.96
CA THR A 708 -17.33 -30.29 -3.68
C THR A 708 -16.17 -31.29 -3.86
N PRO A 709 -15.08 -31.20 -3.08
CA PRO A 709 -13.90 -32.05 -3.28
C PRO A 709 -14.09 -33.44 -2.66
N SER A 710 -13.65 -34.45 -3.39
CA SER A 710 -13.70 -35.88 -3.10
C SER A 710 -12.60 -36.37 -2.16
N THR A 711 -12.79 -37.56 -1.57
CA THR A 711 -11.78 -38.24 -0.72
C THR A 711 -10.47 -38.52 -1.44
N LEU A 712 -10.52 -38.67 -2.77
CA LEU A 712 -9.34 -38.86 -3.61
C LEU A 712 -8.55 -37.56 -3.79
N GLU A 713 -9.21 -36.43 -3.99
CA GLU A 713 -8.57 -35.10 -4.05
C GLU A 713 -7.94 -34.73 -2.71
N MET A 714 -8.58 -35.09 -1.58
CA MET A 714 -7.98 -34.91 -0.25
C MET A 714 -6.75 -35.81 -0.03
N LEU A 715 -6.76 -37.04 -0.54
CA LEU A 715 -5.63 -37.96 -0.43
C LEU A 715 -4.42 -37.49 -1.27
N ASP A 716 -4.67 -36.94 -2.45
CA ASP A 716 -3.62 -36.35 -3.31
C ASP A 716 -2.84 -35.25 -2.58
N VAL A 717 -3.55 -34.33 -1.94
CA VAL A 717 -2.95 -33.26 -1.12
C VAL A 717 -2.11 -33.84 0.03
N ALA A 718 -2.63 -34.82 0.77
CA ALA A 718 -1.94 -35.41 1.90
C ALA A 718 -0.65 -36.17 1.51
N LEU A 719 -0.62 -36.80 0.33
CA LEU A 719 0.58 -37.45 -0.19
C LEU A 719 1.64 -36.42 -0.60
N GLY A 720 1.23 -35.32 -1.24
CA GLY A 720 2.13 -34.20 -1.55
C GLY A 720 2.78 -33.59 -0.30
N GLU A 721 2.02 -33.37 0.77
CA GLU A 721 2.57 -32.88 2.04
C GLU A 721 3.57 -33.85 2.68
N ALA A 722 3.28 -35.16 2.64
CA ALA A 722 4.18 -36.18 3.16
C ALA A 722 5.53 -36.22 2.41
N VAL A 723 5.53 -36.02 1.08
CA VAL A 723 6.76 -35.93 0.28
C VAL A 723 7.56 -34.66 0.64
N ASN A 724 6.91 -33.50 0.67
CA ASN A 724 7.57 -32.23 1.01
C ASN A 724 8.22 -32.28 2.41
N GLN A 725 7.50 -32.81 3.41
CA GLN A 725 8.03 -32.92 4.77
C GLN A 725 9.18 -33.92 4.88
N LEU A 726 9.15 -34.99 4.08
CA LEU A 726 10.27 -35.93 3.96
C LEU A 726 11.52 -35.24 3.41
N LEU A 727 11.38 -34.43 2.36
CA LEU A 727 12.49 -33.67 1.75
C LEU A 727 13.12 -32.69 2.73
N ARG A 728 12.30 -31.96 3.50
CA ARG A 728 12.76 -30.99 4.51
C ARG A 728 13.52 -31.64 5.66
N THR A 729 13.05 -32.81 6.12
CA THR A 729 13.65 -33.52 7.26
C THR A 729 14.83 -34.41 6.88
N ARG A 730 15.10 -34.57 5.57
CA ARG A 730 16.06 -35.52 4.99
C ARG A 730 15.88 -36.96 5.53
N ALA A 731 14.67 -37.30 5.98
CA ALA A 731 14.38 -38.61 6.53
C ALA A 731 14.14 -39.61 5.39
N ALA A 732 15.01 -40.60 5.22
CA ALA A 732 14.77 -41.64 4.21
C ALA A 732 13.66 -42.59 4.67
N LYS A 733 12.41 -42.33 4.25
CA LYS A 733 11.25 -43.21 4.49
C LYS A 733 10.69 -43.74 3.16
N PRO A 734 10.36 -45.04 3.07
CA PRO A 734 9.82 -45.63 1.85
C PRO A 734 8.30 -45.40 1.78
N LEU A 735 7.89 -44.16 1.52
CA LEU A 735 6.47 -43.76 1.48
C LEU A 735 5.67 -44.61 0.49
N GLY A 736 6.27 -44.97 -0.66
CA GLY A 736 5.60 -45.86 -1.62
C GLY A 736 5.32 -47.27 -1.07
N THR A 737 6.23 -47.84 -0.29
CA THR A 737 5.97 -49.12 0.39
C THR A 737 4.91 -48.98 1.47
N TRP A 738 4.88 -47.85 2.17
CA TRP A 738 3.88 -47.60 3.20
C TRP A 738 2.48 -47.37 2.64
N LEU A 739 2.39 -46.79 1.44
CA LEU A 739 1.19 -46.67 0.63
C LEU A 739 0.60 -48.04 0.29
N ASP A 740 1.43 -48.92 -0.26
CA ASP A 740 1.04 -50.28 -0.61
C ASP A 740 0.58 -51.05 0.63
N ASP A 741 1.36 -50.99 1.71
CA ASP A 741 1.07 -51.68 2.96
C ASP A 741 -0.28 -51.23 3.56
N GLU A 742 -0.57 -49.92 3.59
CA GLU A 742 -1.85 -49.43 4.13
C GLU A 742 -3.04 -49.75 3.23
N LEU A 743 -2.87 -49.71 1.91
CA LEU A 743 -3.93 -50.07 0.99
C LEU A 743 -4.33 -51.55 1.14
N VAL A 744 -3.35 -52.44 1.30
CA VAL A 744 -3.59 -53.87 1.52
C VAL A 744 -4.31 -54.11 2.86
N VAL A 745 -3.88 -53.44 3.93
CA VAL A 745 -4.54 -53.54 5.24
C VAL A 745 -5.96 -52.99 5.19
N ALA A 746 -6.16 -51.83 4.57
CA ALA A 746 -7.48 -51.20 4.43
C ALA A 746 -8.47 -52.09 3.64
N ALA A 747 -7.99 -52.76 2.58
CA ALA A 747 -8.81 -53.69 1.81
C ALA A 747 -9.20 -54.92 2.65
N ARG A 748 -8.29 -55.50 3.43
CA ARG A 748 -8.62 -56.60 4.35
C ARG A 748 -9.64 -56.18 5.40
N ASP A 749 -9.43 -55.02 6.01
CA ASP A 749 -10.33 -54.45 7.01
C ASP A 749 -11.74 -54.26 6.43
N ARG A 750 -11.84 -53.73 5.19
CA ARG A 750 -13.11 -53.52 4.48
C ARG A 750 -13.89 -54.82 4.30
N TYR A 751 -13.21 -55.89 3.90
CA TYR A 751 -13.83 -57.18 3.60
C TYR A 751 -13.82 -58.13 4.81
N ARG A 752 -13.57 -57.63 6.04
CA ARG A 752 -13.58 -58.42 7.28
C ARG A 752 -12.76 -59.71 7.17
N ASP A 753 -11.56 -59.60 6.61
CA ASP A 753 -10.63 -60.70 6.35
C ASP A 753 -11.07 -61.76 5.32
N ASP A 754 -12.12 -61.51 4.52
CA ASP A 754 -12.37 -62.26 3.29
C ASP A 754 -11.27 -61.95 2.25
N MET A 755 -10.32 -62.88 2.15
CA MET A 755 -9.16 -62.78 1.25
C MET A 755 -9.55 -62.75 -0.22
N ALA A 756 -10.66 -63.37 -0.61
CA ALA A 756 -11.13 -63.36 -1.99
C ALA A 756 -11.77 -62.02 -2.36
N GLY A 757 -12.50 -61.39 -1.42
CA GLY A 757 -13.02 -60.03 -1.55
C GLY A 757 -11.91 -58.98 -1.64
N ALA A 758 -10.97 -59.00 -0.69
CA ALA A 758 -9.85 -58.05 -0.68
C ALA A 758 -8.94 -58.19 -1.91
N ALA A 759 -8.67 -59.42 -2.37
CA ALA A 759 -7.88 -59.65 -3.57
C ALA A 759 -8.56 -59.16 -4.85
N ARG A 760 -9.88 -59.32 -4.96
CA ARG A 760 -10.66 -58.76 -6.06
C ARG A 760 -10.58 -57.24 -6.09
N PHE A 761 -10.75 -56.56 -4.95
CA PHE A 761 -10.64 -55.10 -4.89
C PHE A 761 -9.24 -54.58 -5.26
N LEU A 762 -8.18 -55.25 -4.82
CA LEU A 762 -6.80 -54.86 -5.11
C LEU A 762 -6.30 -55.29 -6.50
N HIS A 763 -7.12 -56.01 -7.27
CA HIS A 763 -6.77 -56.59 -8.57
C HIS A 763 -5.54 -57.53 -8.47
N THR A 764 -5.51 -58.39 -7.45
CA THR A 764 -4.43 -59.35 -7.18
C THR A 764 -4.96 -60.75 -6.88
N ARG A 765 -4.08 -61.70 -6.59
CA ARG A 765 -4.45 -63.06 -6.17
C ARG A 765 -4.43 -63.19 -4.64
N PRO A 766 -5.37 -63.92 -4.00
CA PRO A 766 -5.42 -64.07 -2.53
C PRO A 766 -4.09 -64.52 -1.91
N ARG A 767 -3.41 -65.47 -2.57
CA ARG A 767 -2.08 -65.96 -2.15
C ARG A 767 -1.01 -64.87 -2.02
N ASN A 768 -1.12 -63.78 -2.79
CA ASN A 768 -0.17 -62.67 -2.73
C ASN A 768 -0.36 -61.85 -1.45
N ILE A 769 -1.61 -61.60 -1.05
CA ILE A 769 -1.94 -60.90 0.20
C ILE A 769 -1.35 -61.68 1.37
N THR A 770 -1.63 -62.99 1.46
CA THR A 770 -1.08 -63.86 2.51
C THR A 770 0.45 -63.83 2.56
N ARG A 771 1.12 -63.83 1.39
CA ARG A 771 2.58 -63.73 1.30
C ARG A 771 3.12 -62.37 1.75
N TRP A 772 2.40 -61.28 1.51
CA TRP A 772 2.83 -59.92 1.86
C TRP A 772 2.62 -59.58 3.34
N MET A 773 1.63 -60.20 3.99
CA MET A 773 1.24 -59.86 5.36
C MET A 773 2.38 -59.89 6.39
N PRO A 774 3.25 -60.91 6.46
CA PRO A 774 4.34 -60.91 7.44
C PRO A 774 5.28 -59.70 7.29
N ALA A 775 5.54 -59.29 6.05
CA ALA A 775 6.37 -58.12 5.77
C ALA A 775 5.63 -56.81 6.12
N ILE A 776 4.34 -56.71 5.80
CA ILE A 776 3.47 -55.56 6.14
C ILE A 776 3.39 -55.36 7.67
N GLU A 777 3.26 -56.45 8.41
CA GLU A 777 3.19 -56.47 9.88
C GLU A 777 4.52 -56.08 10.52
N SER A 778 5.65 -56.59 9.99
CA SER A 778 6.99 -56.21 10.47
C SER A 778 7.26 -54.69 10.38
N ARG A 779 6.63 -54.02 9.40
CA ARG A 779 6.73 -52.55 9.21
C ARG A 779 5.60 -51.78 9.90
N ALA A 780 4.59 -52.45 10.46
CA ALA A 780 3.40 -51.80 10.97
C ALA A 780 3.70 -50.82 12.12
N ALA A 781 4.62 -51.18 13.02
CA ALA A 781 5.03 -50.30 14.12
C ALA A 781 5.70 -49.01 13.59
N GLN A 782 6.60 -49.14 12.61
CA GLN A 782 7.30 -48.01 12.00
C GLN A 782 6.34 -47.09 11.23
N ARG A 783 5.40 -47.68 10.47
CA ARG A 783 4.36 -46.95 9.72
C ARG A 783 3.40 -46.23 10.66
N SER A 784 2.96 -46.91 11.71
CA SER A 784 1.99 -46.38 12.68
C SER A 784 2.59 -45.27 13.56
N ALA A 785 3.88 -45.36 13.89
CA ALA A 785 4.57 -44.35 14.69
C ALA A 785 4.95 -43.09 13.88
N SER A 786 4.93 -43.16 12.54
CA SER A 786 5.33 -42.04 11.69
C SER A 786 4.25 -40.96 11.64
N VAL A 787 4.55 -39.78 12.19
CA VAL A 787 3.67 -38.60 12.09
C VAL A 787 3.42 -38.21 10.64
N LEU A 788 4.44 -38.34 9.76
CA LEU A 788 4.36 -38.07 8.32
C LEU A 788 3.30 -38.93 7.60
N TRP A 789 2.98 -40.10 8.14
CA TRP A 789 2.16 -41.10 7.46
C TRP A 789 0.74 -41.21 8.05
N ARG A 790 0.43 -40.43 9.08
CA ARG A 790 -0.83 -40.54 9.82
C ARG A 790 -2.04 -40.17 8.96
N GLU A 791 -1.99 -39.04 8.26
CA GLU A 791 -3.12 -38.56 7.46
C GLU A 791 -3.29 -39.34 6.14
N PRO A 792 -2.23 -39.61 5.36
CA PRO A 792 -2.33 -40.52 4.21
C PRO A 792 -2.96 -41.87 4.59
N ARG A 793 -2.52 -42.49 5.69
CA ARG A 793 -3.09 -43.74 6.21
C ARG A 793 -4.59 -43.65 6.46
N ARG A 794 -5.06 -42.58 7.08
CA ARG A 794 -6.48 -42.37 7.38
C ARG A 794 -7.29 -42.22 6.09
N LEU A 795 -6.81 -41.40 5.16
CA LEU A 795 -7.49 -41.10 3.89
C LEU A 795 -7.52 -42.31 2.95
N ILE A 796 -6.45 -43.11 2.90
CA ILE A 796 -6.45 -44.40 2.16
C ILE A 796 -7.54 -45.31 2.72
N ARG A 797 -7.66 -45.44 4.05
CA ARG A 797 -8.70 -46.26 4.68
C ARG A 797 -10.10 -45.72 4.44
N ALA A 798 -10.28 -44.40 4.40
CA ALA A 798 -11.56 -43.76 4.07
C ALA A 798 -11.92 -44.02 2.60
N TRP A 799 -11.01 -43.69 1.68
CA TRP A 799 -11.17 -43.92 0.25
C TRP A 799 -11.46 -45.37 -0.09
N VAL A 800 -10.74 -46.32 0.52
CA VAL A 800 -10.99 -47.76 0.32
C VAL A 800 -12.37 -48.16 0.81
N ARG A 801 -12.88 -47.58 1.91
CA ARG A 801 -14.24 -47.90 2.40
C ARG A 801 -15.32 -47.33 1.48
N GLU A 802 -15.12 -46.12 0.97
CA GLU A 802 -16.09 -45.36 0.17
C GLU A 802 -16.09 -45.74 -1.31
N SER A 803 -14.95 -46.19 -1.84
CA SER A 803 -14.81 -46.51 -3.27
C SER A 803 -15.63 -47.73 -3.66
N PRO A 804 -16.40 -47.72 -4.76
CA PRO A 804 -16.98 -48.95 -5.31
C PRO A 804 -15.88 -49.88 -5.86
N ALA A 805 -16.25 -51.01 -6.48
CA ALA A 805 -15.29 -51.82 -7.22
C ALA A 805 -14.70 -50.98 -8.36
N LEU A 806 -13.39 -50.74 -8.32
CA LEU A 806 -12.69 -49.85 -9.26
C LEU A 806 -12.33 -50.61 -10.54
N ALA A 807 -12.36 -49.92 -11.69
CA ALA A 807 -11.98 -50.50 -12.98
C ALA A 807 -10.46 -50.66 -13.13
N GLU A 808 -9.71 -49.76 -12.50
CA GLU A 808 -8.25 -49.76 -12.48
C GLU A 808 -7.71 -50.24 -11.14
N SER A 809 -6.46 -50.74 -11.13
CA SER A 809 -5.86 -51.20 -9.88
C SER A 809 -5.72 -50.03 -8.90
N PRO A 810 -6.34 -50.09 -7.71
CA PRO A 810 -6.26 -49.00 -6.73
C PRO A 810 -4.81 -48.71 -6.31
N LEU A 811 -3.97 -49.75 -6.33
CA LEU A 811 -2.55 -49.66 -6.02
C LEU A 811 -1.78 -48.90 -7.09
N GLN A 812 -2.09 -49.10 -8.37
CA GLN A 812 -1.46 -48.35 -9.46
C GLN A 812 -1.88 -46.88 -9.44
N GLN A 813 -3.17 -46.61 -9.21
CA GLN A 813 -3.73 -45.27 -9.15
C GLN A 813 -3.05 -44.41 -8.07
N LEU A 814 -2.97 -44.92 -6.83
CA LEU A 814 -2.33 -44.19 -5.74
C LEU A 814 -0.80 -44.11 -5.89
N GLN A 815 -0.16 -45.13 -6.48
CA GLN A 815 1.27 -45.07 -6.77
C GLN A 815 1.62 -44.03 -7.83
N ALA A 816 0.79 -43.86 -8.86
CA ALA A 816 0.96 -42.83 -9.87
C ALA A 816 0.81 -41.43 -9.26
N MET A 817 -0.18 -41.25 -8.39
CA MET A 817 -0.40 -40.03 -7.63
C MET A 817 0.83 -39.64 -6.78
N LEU A 818 1.34 -40.57 -5.97
CA LEU A 818 2.55 -40.34 -5.19
C LEU A 818 3.77 -40.09 -6.08
N LEU A 819 3.88 -40.78 -7.22
CA LEU A 819 4.97 -40.59 -8.17
C LEU A 819 4.97 -39.18 -8.76
N SER A 820 3.81 -38.59 -9.07
CA SER A 820 3.69 -37.19 -9.55
C SER A 820 4.33 -36.23 -8.55
N HIS A 821 3.95 -36.33 -7.27
CA HIS A 821 4.50 -35.50 -6.20
C HIS A 821 6.01 -35.70 -6.02
N VAL A 822 6.51 -36.93 -6.15
CA VAL A 822 7.96 -37.20 -6.08
C VAL A 822 8.70 -36.61 -7.27
N VAL A 823 8.12 -36.61 -8.47
CA VAL A 823 8.77 -36.02 -9.66
C VAL A 823 8.77 -34.50 -9.56
N GLU A 824 7.66 -33.89 -9.18
CA GLU A 824 7.48 -32.43 -9.08
C GLU A 824 8.31 -31.83 -7.94
N GLN A 825 8.21 -32.41 -6.74
CA GLN A 825 8.75 -31.80 -5.53
C GLN A 825 10.20 -32.22 -5.24
N ALA A 826 10.62 -33.41 -5.71
CA ALA A 826 11.97 -33.95 -5.46
C ALA A 826 12.89 -33.84 -6.69
N GLY A 827 12.67 -32.85 -7.57
CA GLY A 827 13.43 -32.63 -8.80
C GLY A 827 14.96 -32.57 -8.61
N GLY A 828 15.41 -32.03 -7.46
CA GLY A 828 16.82 -31.90 -7.10
C GLY A 828 17.47 -33.14 -6.48
N LEU A 829 16.74 -34.25 -6.27
CA LEU A 829 17.29 -35.50 -5.75
C LEU A 829 17.77 -36.44 -6.86
N SER A 830 18.74 -37.29 -6.56
CA SER A 830 19.18 -38.33 -7.50
C SER A 830 18.08 -39.35 -7.76
N VAL A 831 18.12 -40.02 -8.91
CA VAL A 831 17.16 -41.09 -9.25
C VAL A 831 17.15 -42.20 -8.19
N ALA A 832 18.30 -42.51 -7.60
CA ALA A 832 18.42 -43.50 -6.53
C ALA A 832 17.70 -43.07 -5.23
N GLU A 833 17.68 -41.78 -4.92
CA GLU A 833 16.98 -41.24 -3.75
C GLU A 833 15.48 -41.16 -3.98
N ARG A 834 15.03 -40.75 -5.17
CA ARG A 834 13.61 -40.79 -5.55
C ARG A 834 13.06 -42.21 -5.57
N ALA A 835 13.85 -43.17 -6.05
CA ALA A 835 13.51 -44.59 -5.97
C ALA A 835 13.36 -45.08 -4.52
N ARG A 836 14.20 -44.60 -3.59
CA ARG A 836 14.08 -44.90 -2.15
C ARG A 836 12.81 -44.34 -1.53
N ILE A 837 12.38 -43.12 -1.90
CA ILE A 837 11.10 -42.54 -1.44
C ILE A 837 9.92 -43.39 -1.92
N MET A 838 9.95 -43.82 -3.18
CA MET A 838 8.95 -44.74 -3.73
C MET A 838 9.06 -46.17 -3.19
N GLY A 839 10.10 -46.48 -2.41
CA GLY A 839 10.31 -47.81 -1.82
C GLY A 839 10.58 -48.91 -2.84
N VAL A 840 11.16 -48.57 -4.00
CA VAL A 840 11.45 -49.50 -5.10
C VAL A 840 12.90 -49.42 -5.57
N SER A 841 13.33 -50.43 -6.34
CA SER A 841 14.64 -50.39 -6.99
C SER A 841 14.71 -49.29 -8.07
N THR A 842 15.91 -48.76 -8.34
CA THR A 842 16.11 -47.73 -9.38
C THR A 842 15.62 -48.18 -10.78
N PRO A 843 15.85 -49.44 -11.23
CA PRO A 843 15.25 -49.93 -12.48
C PRO A 843 13.71 -49.95 -12.45
N THR A 844 13.10 -50.34 -11.33
CA THR A 844 11.64 -50.33 -11.17
C THR A 844 11.08 -48.91 -11.18
N TYR A 845 11.79 -47.95 -10.58
CA TYR A 845 11.42 -46.54 -10.59
C TYR A 845 11.42 -45.97 -12.01
N HIS A 846 12.47 -46.23 -12.81
CA HIS A 846 12.51 -45.81 -14.21
C HIS A 846 11.37 -46.42 -15.04
N LYS A 847 11.06 -47.71 -14.85
CA LYS A 847 9.93 -48.35 -15.54
C LYS A 847 8.59 -47.68 -15.21
N ARG A 848 8.39 -47.28 -13.94
CA ARG A 848 7.19 -46.56 -13.51
C ARG A 848 7.15 -45.14 -14.07
N LEU A 849 8.29 -44.45 -14.12
CA LEU A 849 8.41 -43.11 -14.70
C LEU A 849 8.09 -43.11 -16.21
N GLN A 850 8.55 -44.13 -16.94
CA GLN A 850 8.24 -44.31 -18.37
C GLN A 850 6.75 -44.61 -18.59
N ALA A 851 6.13 -45.42 -17.73
CA ALA A 851 4.69 -45.70 -17.79
C ALA A 851 3.83 -44.47 -17.44
N PHE A 852 4.32 -43.61 -16.54
CA PHE A 852 3.68 -42.36 -16.15
C PHE A 852 3.76 -41.28 -17.25
N ALA A 853 4.83 -41.26 -18.04
CA ALA A 853 5.04 -40.28 -19.12
C ALA A 853 4.37 -40.63 -20.46
N ALA A 854 3.65 -41.75 -20.56
CA ALA A 854 2.94 -42.13 -21.79
C ALA A 854 1.57 -41.41 -21.87
N PRO A 855 1.21 -40.75 -22.99
CA PRO A 855 -0.05 -40.02 -23.11
C PRO A 855 -1.28 -40.94 -23.04
N VAL A 856 -2.27 -40.57 -22.23
CA VAL A 856 -3.56 -41.27 -22.09
C VAL A 856 -4.38 -41.06 -23.36
N GLY A 857 -4.35 -42.03 -24.27
CA GLY A 857 -5.05 -41.95 -25.55
C GLY A 857 -4.74 -43.09 -26.51
N THR A 858 -4.83 -44.33 -26.06
CA THR A 858 -5.15 -45.45 -26.95
C THR A 858 -6.08 -46.40 -26.20
N SER A 859 -7.38 -46.14 -26.33
CA SER A 859 -8.40 -47.15 -26.02
C SER A 859 -8.07 -48.42 -26.81
N ALA A 860 -7.98 -49.55 -26.12
CA ALA A 860 -7.77 -50.88 -26.68
C ALA A 860 -8.89 -51.36 -27.63
N ALA A 861 -9.84 -50.49 -27.99
CA ALA A 861 -10.88 -50.74 -28.98
C ALA A 861 -10.51 -50.34 -30.42
N GLN A 862 -9.49 -49.49 -30.64
CA GLN A 862 -9.06 -49.11 -32.01
C GLN A 862 -7.96 -50.01 -32.59
N LYS A 863 -7.35 -50.87 -31.77
CA LYS A 863 -6.31 -51.81 -32.24
C LYS A 863 -6.85 -53.14 -32.76
N LYS A 864 -8.18 -53.28 -32.88
CA LYS A 864 -8.82 -54.51 -33.37
C LYS A 864 -9.46 -54.39 -34.75
N ASP A 865 -9.61 -53.17 -35.27
CA ASP A 865 -10.15 -52.93 -36.62
C ASP A 865 -9.05 -52.68 -37.66
N GLU A 866 -7.81 -52.38 -37.26
CA GLU A 866 -6.67 -52.24 -38.19
C GLU A 866 -5.93 -53.56 -38.48
N ASP A 867 -6.08 -54.61 -37.66
CA ASP A 867 -5.44 -55.92 -37.88
C ASP A 867 -6.28 -56.88 -38.77
N THR A 868 -7.45 -56.46 -39.27
CA THR A 868 -8.29 -57.25 -40.19
C THR A 868 -8.41 -56.69 -41.61
N ALA A 869 -7.73 -55.59 -41.94
CA ALA A 869 -7.76 -55.00 -43.28
C ALA A 869 -6.52 -55.30 -44.15
N ASP A 870 -5.54 -56.07 -43.66
CA ASP A 870 -4.33 -56.41 -44.42
C ASP A 870 -4.06 -57.93 -44.52
N ALA A 871 -5.13 -58.73 -44.46
CA ALA A 871 -5.13 -60.12 -44.88
C ALA A 871 -6.51 -60.51 -45.46
N GLY A 872 -6.72 -60.24 -46.74
CA GLY A 872 -7.91 -60.60 -47.50
C GLY A 872 -7.98 -59.93 -48.86
#